data_AF-A0A9R1U490-F1
#
_entry.id   AF-A0A9R1U490-F1
#
_cell.length_a   1.000
_cell.length_b   1.000
_cell.length_c   1.000
_cell.angle_alpha   90.00
_cell.angle_beta   90.00
_cell.angle_gamma   90.00
#
_symmetry.space_group_name_H-M   'P 1'
#
loop_
_entity.id
_entity.type
_entity.pdbx_description
1 polymer ?
#
loop_
_entity_poly.entity_id
_entity_poly.type
_entity_poly.pdbx_seq_one_letter_code
_entity_poly.pdbx_strand_id
1 'polypeptide(L)'
;MDSPKMKKLKPNDSTDSVSRKILPDVINWESPQLIAIEYHVCGNHIEITYNTLYNVSKSIEKLVKNCCNSQFIGINSDIPPVCIPSLMIGTNLANCAFVCLQSSPSDSTLFNSELEIGYIFAKKLLDNTELIEELHIHDESLLFLKFKGYSLKNPVEKENVYTYAVTTSGSTGNPKVVRVTHASIIPNIADLKKILELSSEDKVAQLTPLTFDPSVIEIFIALSCSGTLFISSEDMKNDPQKLLETITTRSVTIMQSTPSLLMHRWSFSELRSKMFGEQSHLRILLLGGERFPSPQKLFDLKHPANKCRLFNIYGITEVSCWASINEILPQSDPSDLGQVLGETIFEIRDENDKVVTQGEGHLYVGSKSRICLLNNEILEELKYPVFRDTGDLVTCNNSGKIFLNGRKNRRVKRFGHRMDLQDLENRINELDFIGNSCALFIPVTQKLYIFFTLRYECNNENGSDNFEHNVLEHLKKLPSIYHPDKIFLIKSFTITTNGKICINSLRRICYTYEEKINISDSAKVFHAIWNNYGIGQDSGFIESGGTSVIALQIANEISEKTGNEYPELIGRMLRNETLESCTAYISQVKLNVPDRIIKSDETMKFQKTLNSLEDNEILHPKIQKSRNDNEWLWQKNKGRISFNNNEPLKNIHNWKSNGEIKTISIKQSYNLLKCVDASPTIFSYSGQIYASVGSHSGIICTTRLEQENSTEEKWNVVLPDRIEASILIANNFMGIVGCYDGFLYYINLKSGAIQWKVKTGDIIKCSAVFCSKKMKVFIGSYDHYIYCVSLEDGSTIWKAKLCDSSIVATPIVHERTNSVLLGTLDGTCVSLDQNKGNLLWMCHFKDPIFSAPVISCNKSIIFCDVSGVLAAFDIENGNQIWKMDIKGNVFAHLVIQKNRATATENLVLASRNQNLYIFRIESHTERPKLQKKIEFSSPIIATPWIDDNFLAVATIKGELIIINSVNNHILTKYQFENEVYSSPVVHENLITIGCRDNNLYILLCK
;
A
#
# COMPACT_ATOMS: atom_id res chain seq x y z
N MET A 1 -20.07 -22.47 -65.41
CA MET A 1 -18.86 -21.81 -65.95
C MET A 1 -18.86 -20.43 -65.34
N ASP A 2 -18.08 -20.06 -64.33
CA ASP A 2 -16.90 -20.65 -63.71
C ASP A 2 -16.90 -20.39 -62.20
N SER A 3 -16.58 -21.43 -61.42
CA SER A 3 -16.39 -21.37 -59.97
C SER A 3 -14.97 -20.85 -59.65
N PRO A 4 -14.78 -19.89 -58.72
CA PRO A 4 -13.43 -19.59 -58.24
C PRO A 4 -12.97 -20.75 -57.35
N LYS A 5 -12.04 -21.55 -57.86
CA LYS A 5 -11.34 -22.61 -57.11
C LYS A 5 -10.51 -21.98 -55.98
N MET A 6 -10.92 -22.17 -54.73
CA MET A 6 -10.04 -21.97 -53.58
C MET A 6 -8.91 -23.00 -53.61
N LYS A 7 -7.67 -22.52 -53.53
CA LYS A 7 -6.47 -23.36 -53.45
C LYS A 7 -6.52 -24.20 -52.18
N LYS A 8 -6.59 -25.53 -52.34
CA LYS A 8 -6.14 -26.48 -51.30
C LYS A 8 -4.65 -26.24 -51.06
N LEU A 9 -4.26 -25.90 -49.84
CA LEU A 9 -2.88 -25.98 -49.38
C LEU A 9 -2.46 -27.46 -49.46
N LYS A 10 -1.52 -27.78 -50.36
CA LYS A 10 -0.79 -29.05 -50.34
C LYS A 10 0.29 -28.97 -49.25
N PRO A 11 0.61 -30.09 -48.57
CA PRO A 11 1.69 -30.14 -47.60
C PRO A 11 3.03 -29.96 -48.34
N ASN A 12 3.81 -28.95 -47.93
CA ASN A 12 5.18 -28.79 -48.40
C ASN A 12 6.08 -29.80 -47.68
N ASP A 13 6.66 -30.70 -48.46
CA ASP A 13 7.96 -31.29 -48.15
C ASP A 13 9.03 -30.18 -48.28
N SER A 14 9.45 -29.64 -47.14
CA SER A 14 10.73 -28.94 -46.98
C SER A 14 11.14 -29.00 -45.51
N THR A 15 12.08 -29.88 -45.20
CA THR A 15 12.79 -29.91 -43.92
C THR A 15 13.57 -28.61 -43.72
N ASP A 16 13.50 -28.06 -42.50
CA ASP A 16 14.19 -26.88 -41.96
C ASP A 16 13.56 -25.48 -42.14
N SER A 17 12.34 -25.32 -41.60
CA SER A 17 12.02 -24.27 -40.60
C SER A 17 10.67 -24.60 -39.96
N VAL A 18 10.65 -25.07 -38.71
CA VAL A 18 9.38 -25.27 -37.99
C VAL A 18 8.83 -23.88 -37.69
N SER A 19 7.88 -23.41 -38.50
CA SER A 19 7.15 -22.17 -38.23
C SER A 19 6.56 -22.26 -36.81
N ARG A 20 6.95 -21.34 -35.92
CA ARG A 20 6.43 -21.30 -34.55
C ARG A 20 4.93 -21.02 -34.60
N LYS A 21 4.13 -21.87 -33.93
CA LYS A 21 2.68 -21.69 -33.85
C LYS A 21 2.32 -20.45 -33.05
N ILE A 22 1.38 -19.67 -33.53
CA ILE A 22 0.77 -18.54 -32.82
C ILE A 22 -0.63 -18.92 -32.31
N LEU A 23 -1.14 -18.14 -31.36
CA LEU A 23 -2.42 -18.45 -30.68
C LEU A 23 -3.59 -18.55 -31.68
N PRO A 24 -3.73 -17.68 -32.70
CA PRO A 24 -4.76 -17.85 -33.74
C PRO A 24 -4.73 -19.18 -34.51
N ASP A 25 -3.60 -19.90 -34.52
CA ASP A 25 -3.47 -21.20 -35.21
C ASP A 25 -4.28 -22.30 -34.51
N VAL A 26 -4.72 -22.09 -33.26
CA VAL A 26 -5.60 -23.05 -32.58
C VAL A 26 -7.03 -23.01 -33.11
N ILE A 27 -7.42 -21.93 -33.78
CA ILE A 27 -8.79 -21.72 -34.27
C ILE A 27 -9.07 -22.66 -35.44
N ASN A 28 -10.21 -23.36 -35.40
CA ASN A 28 -10.66 -24.18 -36.51
C ASN A 28 -11.52 -23.37 -37.49
N TRP A 29 -10.90 -22.94 -38.59
CA TRP A 29 -11.54 -22.15 -39.66
C TRP A 29 -12.28 -22.98 -40.72
N GLU A 30 -12.34 -24.31 -40.60
CA GLU A 30 -12.87 -25.20 -41.65
C GLU A 30 -14.37 -25.03 -41.96
N SER A 31 -15.12 -24.42 -41.03
CA SER A 31 -16.58 -24.23 -41.15
C SER A 31 -16.96 -22.74 -41.14
N PRO A 32 -16.66 -21.98 -42.20
CA PRO A 32 -16.79 -20.51 -42.23
C PRO A 32 -18.23 -19.99 -42.06
N GLN A 33 -19.23 -20.79 -42.40
CA GLN A 33 -20.65 -20.46 -42.27
C GLN A 33 -21.22 -20.64 -40.86
N LEU A 34 -20.53 -21.36 -39.96
CA LEU A 34 -21.02 -21.54 -38.59
C LEU A 34 -20.91 -20.24 -37.79
N ILE A 35 -21.73 -20.13 -36.75
CA ILE A 35 -21.72 -19.01 -35.81
C ILE A 35 -20.51 -19.16 -34.89
N ALA A 36 -19.57 -18.22 -35.00
CA ALA A 36 -18.40 -18.13 -34.13
C ALA A 36 -18.72 -17.43 -32.82
N ILE A 37 -19.52 -16.35 -32.88
CA ILE A 37 -19.88 -15.54 -31.69
C ILE A 37 -21.39 -15.29 -31.69
N GLU A 38 -22.03 -15.56 -30.55
CA GLU A 38 -23.39 -15.12 -30.26
C GLU A 38 -23.31 -14.08 -29.14
N TYR A 39 -23.54 -12.81 -29.48
CA TYR A 39 -23.46 -11.70 -28.54
C TYR A 39 -24.85 -11.25 -28.09
N HIS A 40 -25.07 -11.26 -26.78
CA HIS A 40 -26.35 -10.92 -26.17
C HIS A 40 -26.32 -9.57 -25.48
N VAL A 41 -27.27 -8.71 -25.84
CA VAL A 41 -27.54 -7.41 -25.21
C VAL A 41 -29.01 -7.41 -24.80
N CYS A 42 -29.37 -6.84 -23.65
CA CYS A 42 -30.74 -6.87 -23.10
C CYS A 42 -31.88 -6.84 -24.17
N GLY A 43 -32.42 -8.01 -24.52
CA GLY A 43 -33.56 -8.17 -25.45
C GLY A 43 -33.21 -8.47 -26.91
N ASN A 44 -31.95 -8.33 -27.32
CA ASN A 44 -31.45 -8.58 -28.68
C ASN A 44 -30.23 -9.52 -28.67
N HIS A 45 -29.90 -10.08 -29.84
CA HIS A 45 -28.65 -10.80 -30.04
C HIS A 45 -28.08 -10.55 -31.42
N ILE A 46 -26.75 -10.64 -31.53
CA ILE A 46 -25.98 -10.49 -32.76
C ILE A 46 -25.22 -11.79 -32.98
N GLU A 47 -25.26 -12.32 -34.19
CA GLU A 47 -24.55 -13.54 -34.58
C GLU A 47 -23.43 -13.19 -35.57
N ILE A 48 -22.20 -13.58 -35.23
CA ILE A 48 -21.02 -13.39 -36.07
C ILE A 48 -20.55 -14.75 -36.54
N THR A 49 -20.50 -14.94 -37.86
CA THR A 49 -19.98 -16.18 -38.48
C THR A 49 -18.46 -16.26 -38.41
N TYR A 50 -17.89 -17.46 -38.52
CA TYR A 50 -16.43 -17.64 -38.66
C TYR A 50 -15.86 -16.86 -39.86
N ASN A 51 -16.59 -16.77 -40.97
CA ASN A 51 -16.18 -15.97 -42.12
C ASN A 51 -16.10 -14.47 -41.77
N THR A 52 -17.11 -13.93 -41.09
CA THR A 52 -17.11 -12.53 -40.64
C THR A 52 -15.98 -12.27 -39.66
N LEU A 53 -15.80 -13.15 -38.66
CA LEU A 53 -14.72 -13.07 -37.68
C LEU A 53 -13.34 -13.09 -38.34
N TYR A 54 -13.13 -13.99 -39.31
CA TYR A 54 -11.88 -14.07 -40.07
C TYR A 54 -11.59 -12.79 -40.85
N ASN A 55 -12.56 -12.31 -41.63
CA ASN A 55 -12.38 -11.14 -42.49
C ASN A 55 -12.11 -9.88 -41.66
N VAL A 56 -12.83 -9.68 -40.56
CA VAL A 56 -12.60 -8.54 -39.65
C VAL A 56 -11.22 -8.66 -38.98
N SER A 57 -10.84 -9.86 -38.52
CA SER A 57 -9.50 -10.09 -37.93
C SER A 57 -8.37 -9.83 -38.93
N LYS A 58 -8.57 -10.17 -40.22
CA LYS A 58 -7.62 -9.87 -41.30
C LYS A 58 -7.51 -8.38 -41.61
N SER A 59 -8.61 -7.63 -41.51
CA SER A 59 -8.57 -6.17 -41.63
C SER A 59 -7.76 -5.55 -40.48
N ILE A 60 -7.96 -6.03 -39.25
CA ILE A 60 -7.18 -5.60 -38.08
C ILE A 60 -5.70 -5.97 -38.24
N GLU A 61 -5.38 -7.19 -38.72
CA GLU A 61 -4.00 -7.60 -39.01
C GLU A 61 -3.32 -6.62 -39.97
N LYS A 62 -3.99 -6.28 -41.07
CA LYS A 62 -3.45 -5.38 -42.09
C LYS A 62 -3.22 -3.97 -41.54
N LEU A 63 -4.16 -3.44 -40.76
CA LEU A 63 -4.01 -2.15 -40.09
C LEU A 63 -2.78 -2.15 -39.18
N VAL A 64 -2.71 -3.12 -38.27
CA VAL A 64 -1.66 -3.16 -37.24
C VAL A 64 -0.28 -3.34 -37.90
N LYS A 65 -0.15 -4.22 -38.91
CA LYS A 65 1.12 -4.40 -39.64
C LYS A 65 1.60 -3.14 -40.36
N ASN A 66 0.69 -2.28 -40.81
CA ASN A 66 1.04 -1.06 -41.55
C ASN A 66 1.44 0.09 -40.63
N CYS A 67 0.87 0.16 -39.42
CA CYS A 67 0.90 1.37 -38.60
C CYS A 67 1.55 1.18 -37.22
N CYS A 68 1.71 -0.06 -36.76
CA CYS A 68 2.20 -0.39 -35.41
C CYS A 68 3.62 -0.95 -35.44
N ASN A 69 4.43 -0.50 -34.50
CA ASN A 69 5.77 -1.03 -34.25
C ASN A 69 5.96 -1.53 -32.80
N SER A 70 4.89 -1.65 -32.01
CA SER A 70 4.93 -2.06 -30.60
C SER A 70 4.80 -3.57 -30.42
N GLN A 71 5.38 -4.11 -29.34
CA GLN A 71 5.21 -5.52 -28.95
C GLN A 71 3.83 -5.81 -28.35
N PHE A 72 3.23 -4.84 -27.65
CA PHE A 72 1.95 -4.97 -26.96
C PHE A 72 0.99 -3.86 -27.39
N ILE A 73 -0.26 -4.23 -27.68
CA ILE A 73 -1.33 -3.31 -28.02
C ILE A 73 -2.40 -3.35 -26.93
N GLY A 74 -2.76 -2.17 -26.43
CA GLY A 74 -3.82 -2.02 -25.44
C GLY A 74 -5.20 -2.24 -26.06
N ILE A 75 -6.10 -2.84 -25.29
CA ILE A 75 -7.54 -2.89 -25.57
C ILE A 75 -8.23 -2.25 -24.37
N ASN A 76 -8.82 -1.07 -24.58
CA ASN A 76 -9.44 -0.29 -23.53
C ASN A 76 -10.73 -0.95 -23.00
N SER A 77 -11.08 -0.65 -21.74
CA SER A 77 -12.25 -1.22 -21.08
C SER A 77 -13.60 -0.76 -21.66
N ASP A 78 -13.59 0.28 -22.49
CA ASP A 78 -14.80 0.82 -23.14
C ASP A 78 -15.19 0.10 -24.44
N ILE A 79 -14.37 -0.87 -24.89
CA ILE A 79 -14.65 -1.66 -26.08
C ILE A 79 -15.77 -2.68 -25.80
N PRO A 80 -16.81 -2.76 -26.66
CA PRO A 80 -17.84 -3.77 -26.56
C PRO A 80 -17.26 -5.19 -26.61
N PRO A 81 -17.66 -6.11 -25.72
CA PRO A 81 -17.12 -7.46 -25.64
C PRO A 81 -17.16 -8.26 -26.95
N VAL A 82 -18.13 -8.00 -27.83
CA VAL A 82 -18.26 -8.65 -29.14
C VAL A 82 -17.07 -8.37 -30.08
N CYS A 83 -16.43 -7.20 -29.96
CA CYS A 83 -15.31 -6.80 -30.81
C CYS A 83 -13.99 -7.44 -30.36
N ILE A 84 -13.90 -7.86 -29.09
CA ILE A 84 -12.67 -8.25 -28.43
C ILE A 84 -12.01 -9.49 -29.08
N PRO A 85 -12.74 -10.58 -29.43
CA PRO A 85 -12.11 -11.71 -30.11
C PRO A 85 -11.45 -11.32 -31.43
N SER A 86 -12.09 -10.48 -32.25
CA SER A 86 -11.50 -9.99 -33.50
C SER A 86 -10.22 -9.20 -33.27
N LEU A 87 -10.20 -8.34 -32.25
CA LEU A 87 -9.02 -7.55 -31.87
C LEU A 87 -7.88 -8.44 -31.39
N MET A 88 -8.16 -9.42 -30.52
CA MET A 88 -7.16 -10.38 -30.03
C MET A 88 -6.55 -11.21 -31.18
N ILE A 89 -7.39 -11.70 -32.09
CA ILE A 89 -6.94 -12.50 -33.24
C ILE A 89 -6.12 -11.64 -34.20
N GLY A 90 -6.65 -10.49 -34.63
CA GLY A 90 -5.97 -9.59 -35.56
C GLY A 90 -4.64 -9.06 -35.03
N THR A 91 -4.57 -8.76 -33.74
CA THR A 91 -3.33 -8.32 -33.05
C THR A 91 -2.26 -9.40 -33.09
N ASN A 92 -2.60 -10.65 -32.73
CA ASN A 92 -1.66 -11.78 -32.79
C ASN A 92 -1.23 -12.11 -34.22
N LEU A 93 -2.16 -12.07 -35.19
CA LEU A 93 -1.83 -12.23 -36.62
C LEU A 93 -0.86 -11.14 -37.14
N ALA A 94 -0.90 -9.96 -36.51
CA ALA A 94 0.01 -8.85 -36.78
C ALA A 94 1.36 -8.95 -36.05
N ASN A 95 1.70 -10.10 -35.47
CA ASN A 95 2.93 -10.29 -34.68
C ASN A 95 3.01 -9.35 -33.46
N CYS A 96 1.86 -8.99 -32.89
CA CYS A 96 1.73 -8.17 -31.68
C CYS A 96 0.99 -8.96 -30.60
N ALA A 97 1.29 -8.70 -29.34
CA ALA A 97 0.54 -9.22 -28.20
C ALA A 97 -0.55 -8.22 -27.79
N PHE A 98 -1.61 -8.67 -27.12
CA PHE A 98 -2.69 -7.80 -26.65
C PHE A 98 -2.71 -7.66 -25.11
N VAL A 99 -3.27 -6.55 -24.61
CA VAL A 99 -3.46 -6.31 -23.17
C VAL A 99 -4.83 -5.68 -22.94
N CYS A 100 -5.74 -6.38 -22.25
CA CYS A 100 -7.03 -5.82 -21.86
C CYS A 100 -6.89 -5.01 -20.56
N LEU A 101 -7.38 -3.77 -20.57
CA LEU A 101 -7.20 -2.80 -19.48
C LEU A 101 -8.45 -2.69 -18.60
N GLN A 102 -8.26 -2.36 -17.31
CA GLN A 102 -9.34 -2.32 -16.31
C GLN A 102 -10.00 -0.93 -16.18
N SER A 103 -9.31 0.16 -16.56
CA SER A 103 -9.81 1.55 -16.55
C SER A 103 -9.22 2.37 -17.71
N SER A 104 -9.88 3.47 -18.07
CA SER A 104 -9.41 4.39 -19.11
C SER A 104 -8.05 5.01 -18.73
N PRO A 105 -7.13 5.21 -19.69
CA PRO A 105 -5.78 5.71 -19.45
C PRO A 105 -5.72 7.21 -19.08
N SER A 106 -6.22 7.55 -17.90
CA SER A 106 -5.70 8.67 -17.09
C SER A 106 -4.65 8.19 -16.08
N ASP A 107 -4.65 6.89 -15.76
CA ASP A 107 -3.72 6.23 -14.84
C ASP A 107 -2.44 5.81 -15.57
N SER A 108 -1.44 6.70 -15.58
CA SER A 108 -0.18 6.55 -16.31
C SER A 108 0.81 5.49 -15.76
N THR A 109 0.49 4.82 -14.65
CA THR A 109 1.45 3.97 -13.91
C THR A 109 1.73 2.62 -14.56
N LEU A 110 0.81 2.08 -15.36
CA LEU A 110 1.00 0.79 -16.07
C LEU A 110 1.62 0.96 -17.47
N PHE A 111 1.58 2.16 -18.04
CA PHE A 111 1.79 2.37 -19.47
C PHE A 111 3.25 2.61 -19.89
N ASN A 112 4.17 2.89 -18.95
CA ASN A 112 5.48 3.44 -19.35
C ASN A 112 6.74 2.84 -18.69
N SER A 113 6.68 1.65 -18.07
CA SER A 113 7.93 0.99 -17.62
C SER A 113 8.13 -0.47 -18.02
N GLU A 114 7.09 -1.32 -18.12
CA GLU A 114 7.30 -2.77 -18.36
C GLU A 114 6.80 -3.33 -19.70
N LEU A 115 5.68 -2.85 -20.27
CA LEU A 115 5.10 -3.40 -21.52
C LEU A 115 5.28 -2.51 -22.77
N GLU A 116 5.71 -1.25 -22.61
CA GLU A 116 5.92 -0.27 -23.69
C GLU A 116 4.76 -0.17 -24.70
N ILE A 117 3.52 -0.08 -24.20
CA ILE A 117 2.28 0.00 -25.00
C ILE A 117 2.22 1.35 -25.72
N GLY A 118 2.50 1.36 -27.02
CA GLY A 118 2.45 2.58 -27.85
C GLY A 118 1.10 2.83 -28.52
N TYR A 119 0.27 1.79 -28.64
CA TYR A 119 -0.96 1.79 -29.42
C TYR A 119 -2.10 1.16 -28.62
N ILE A 120 -3.31 1.64 -28.83
CA ILE A 120 -4.49 1.20 -28.09
C ILE A 120 -5.75 1.25 -28.96
N PHE A 121 -6.58 0.21 -28.86
CA PHE A 121 -7.95 0.24 -29.36
C PHE A 121 -8.88 0.80 -28.27
N ALA A 122 -9.71 1.78 -28.61
CA ALA A 122 -10.69 2.37 -27.71
C ALA A 122 -12.00 2.73 -28.44
N LYS A 123 -13.10 2.84 -27.70
CA LYS A 123 -14.38 3.35 -28.25
C LYS A 123 -14.42 4.89 -28.25
N LYS A 124 -13.68 5.53 -27.36
CA LYS A 124 -13.57 7.00 -27.24
C LYS A 124 -12.12 7.47 -27.40
N LEU A 125 -11.95 8.71 -27.84
CA LEU A 125 -10.63 9.35 -27.92
C LEU A 125 -10.07 9.51 -26.50
N LEU A 126 -8.78 9.19 -26.34
CA LEU A 126 -8.08 9.22 -25.06
C LEU A 126 -7.13 10.41 -24.98
N ASP A 127 -6.88 10.92 -23.78
CA ASP A 127 -5.92 12.00 -23.55
C ASP A 127 -4.51 11.57 -23.99
N ASN A 128 -3.73 12.52 -24.51
CA ASN A 128 -2.38 12.27 -25.04
C ASN A 128 -2.29 11.21 -26.17
N THR A 129 -3.39 10.94 -26.88
CA THR A 129 -3.37 10.08 -28.08
C THR A 129 -3.61 10.86 -29.38
N GLU A 130 -3.17 10.28 -30.49
CA GLU A 130 -3.50 10.68 -31.86
C GLU A 130 -4.30 9.55 -32.54
N LEU A 131 -5.34 9.92 -33.28
CA LEU A 131 -6.12 8.97 -34.07
C LEU A 131 -5.30 8.50 -35.27
N ILE A 132 -5.12 7.19 -35.39
CA ILE A 132 -4.49 6.56 -36.55
C ILE A 132 -5.56 6.20 -37.58
N GLU A 133 -6.59 5.45 -37.16
CA GLU A 133 -7.66 5.00 -38.03
C GLU A 133 -8.94 4.74 -37.24
N GLU A 134 -10.10 5.00 -37.85
CA GLU A 134 -11.40 4.54 -37.35
C GLU A 134 -11.75 3.20 -38.01
N LEU A 135 -12.21 2.24 -37.22
CA LEU A 135 -12.50 0.87 -37.63
C LEU A 135 -13.96 0.55 -37.34
N HIS A 136 -14.61 -0.14 -38.27
CA HIS A 136 -15.92 -0.73 -38.04
C HIS A 136 -15.77 -2.23 -37.78
N ILE A 137 -16.08 -2.66 -36.56
CA ILE A 137 -15.97 -4.06 -36.10
C ILE A 137 -17.34 -4.49 -35.60
N HIS A 138 -18.00 -5.39 -36.32
CA HIS A 138 -19.32 -5.95 -35.95
C HIS A 138 -20.36 -4.86 -35.64
N ASP A 139 -20.49 -3.89 -36.54
CA ASP A 139 -21.37 -2.71 -36.44
C ASP A 139 -21.02 -1.70 -35.33
N GLU A 140 -19.85 -1.84 -34.69
CA GLU A 140 -19.32 -0.87 -33.73
C GLU A 140 -18.19 -0.03 -34.36
N SER A 141 -18.26 1.30 -34.18
CA SER A 141 -17.16 2.22 -34.50
C SER A 141 -16.14 2.23 -33.35
N LEU A 142 -14.89 1.91 -33.67
CA LEU A 142 -13.76 1.88 -32.75
C LEU A 142 -12.61 2.74 -33.29
N LEU A 143 -11.80 3.27 -32.38
CA LEU A 143 -10.64 4.08 -32.70
C LEU A 143 -9.37 3.27 -32.46
N PHE A 144 -8.47 3.27 -33.44
CA PHE A 144 -7.09 2.84 -33.25
C PHE A 144 -6.23 4.08 -33.01
N LEU A 145 -5.68 4.16 -31.80
CA LEU A 145 -5.01 5.34 -31.27
C LEU A 145 -3.54 5.04 -31.01
N LYS A 146 -2.70 6.06 -31.18
CA LYS A 146 -1.28 6.02 -30.83
C LYS A 146 -0.98 7.06 -29.75
N PHE A 147 -0.17 6.72 -28.77
CA PHE A 147 0.23 7.69 -27.75
C PHE A 147 1.24 8.70 -28.31
N LYS A 148 0.99 10.00 -28.06
CA LYS A 148 1.87 11.09 -28.46
C LYS A 148 3.21 10.98 -27.74
N GLY A 149 4.30 11.14 -28.49
CA GLY A 149 5.65 11.03 -27.94
C GLY A 149 6.16 9.59 -27.76
N TYR A 150 5.37 8.58 -28.15
CA TYR A 150 5.86 7.21 -28.22
C TYR A 150 7.00 7.10 -29.25
N SER A 151 8.17 6.69 -28.78
CA SER A 151 9.30 6.28 -29.61
C SER A 151 9.73 4.90 -29.15
N LEU A 152 9.93 4.01 -30.11
CA LEU A 152 10.32 2.64 -29.84
C LEU A 152 11.76 2.65 -29.30
N LYS A 153 11.99 2.12 -28.09
CA LYS A 153 13.35 2.07 -27.52
C LYS A 153 14.21 1.02 -28.21
N ASN A 154 13.62 -0.09 -28.65
CA ASN A 154 14.29 -1.17 -29.35
C ASN A 154 13.47 -1.59 -30.58
N PRO A 155 14.07 -1.71 -31.77
CA PRO A 155 13.38 -2.23 -32.95
C PRO A 155 12.85 -3.66 -32.71
N VAL A 156 11.60 -3.92 -33.12
CA VAL A 156 11.02 -5.28 -33.13
C VAL A 156 11.66 -6.05 -34.29
N GLU A 157 12.88 -6.55 -34.11
CA GLU A 157 13.64 -7.26 -35.15
C GLU A 157 13.33 -8.77 -35.23
N LYS A 158 12.59 -9.33 -34.26
CA LYS A 158 12.28 -10.77 -34.15
C LYS A 158 10.77 -11.03 -34.09
N GLU A 159 10.37 -12.26 -34.44
CA GLU A 159 9.02 -12.79 -34.16
C GLU A 159 8.67 -12.59 -32.68
N ASN A 160 7.49 -12.03 -32.43
CA ASN A 160 7.00 -11.76 -31.08
C ASN A 160 6.57 -13.08 -30.44
N VAL A 161 7.26 -13.45 -29.36
CA VAL A 161 6.94 -14.70 -28.64
C VAL A 161 5.71 -14.55 -27.74
N TYR A 162 5.31 -13.32 -27.43
CA TYR A 162 4.20 -13.01 -26.53
C TYR A 162 2.86 -13.04 -27.28
N THR A 163 1.82 -13.46 -26.57
CA THR A 163 0.45 -13.40 -27.08
C THR A 163 -0.44 -12.41 -26.33
N TYR A 164 -0.26 -12.33 -25.01
CA TYR A 164 -0.96 -11.35 -24.18
C TYR A 164 -0.18 -11.07 -22.90
N ALA A 165 -0.57 -10.01 -22.19
CA ALA A 165 -0.14 -9.77 -20.81
C ALA A 165 -1.34 -9.48 -19.90
N VAL A 166 -1.20 -9.85 -18.63
CA VAL A 166 -2.18 -9.61 -17.57
C VAL A 166 -1.48 -9.16 -16.30
N THR A 167 -2.18 -8.38 -15.46
CA THR A 167 -1.69 -7.96 -14.15
C THR A 167 -2.33 -8.79 -13.05
N THR A 168 -1.54 -9.20 -12.06
CA THR A 168 -2.03 -9.93 -10.88
C THR A 168 -1.77 -9.11 -9.62
N SER A 169 -2.62 -9.24 -8.60
CA SER A 169 -2.54 -8.43 -7.37
C SER A 169 -1.34 -8.74 -6.46
N GLY A 170 -0.59 -9.82 -6.73
CA GLY A 170 0.55 -10.27 -5.94
C GLY A 170 0.21 -10.68 -4.50
N SER A 171 0.67 -11.85 -4.05
CA SER A 171 0.54 -12.26 -2.64
C SER A 171 1.32 -11.34 -1.67
N THR A 172 2.23 -10.51 -2.19
CA THR A 172 3.09 -9.55 -1.49
C THR A 172 2.54 -8.12 -1.47
N GLY A 173 1.40 -7.85 -2.12
CA GLY A 173 0.74 -6.54 -2.13
C GLY A 173 1.11 -5.61 -3.30
N ASN A 174 2.15 -5.91 -4.09
CA ASN A 174 2.48 -5.18 -5.32
C ASN A 174 1.94 -5.93 -6.55
N PRO A 175 1.26 -5.24 -7.49
CA PRO A 175 0.83 -5.86 -8.74
C PRO A 175 2.03 -6.39 -9.55
N LYS A 176 1.90 -7.59 -10.14
CA LYS A 176 2.91 -8.18 -11.04
C LYS A 176 2.37 -8.21 -12.47
N VAL A 177 3.21 -7.91 -13.44
CA VAL A 177 2.90 -8.09 -14.87
C VAL A 177 3.33 -9.48 -15.29
N VAL A 178 2.42 -10.24 -15.90
CA VAL A 178 2.69 -11.57 -16.46
C VAL A 178 2.58 -11.49 -17.97
N ARG A 179 3.72 -11.64 -18.66
CA ARG A 179 3.81 -11.72 -20.13
C ARG A 179 3.71 -13.18 -20.55
N VAL A 180 2.61 -13.53 -21.22
CA VAL A 180 2.31 -14.91 -21.62
C VAL A 180 2.75 -15.14 -23.06
N THR A 181 3.47 -16.24 -23.30
CA THR A 181 3.94 -16.61 -24.64
C THR A 181 2.94 -17.48 -25.38
N HIS A 182 3.00 -17.48 -26.71
CA HIS A 182 2.22 -18.39 -27.55
C HIS A 182 2.43 -19.87 -27.16
N ALA A 183 3.69 -20.25 -26.93
CA ALA A 183 4.07 -21.60 -26.52
C ALA A 183 3.47 -22.01 -25.16
N SER A 184 3.12 -21.06 -24.29
CA SER A 184 2.52 -21.35 -22.99
C SER A 184 1.04 -21.66 -23.03
N ILE A 185 0.28 -20.94 -23.85
CA ILE A 185 -1.18 -21.02 -23.85
C ILE A 185 -1.71 -22.08 -24.83
N ILE A 186 -1.01 -22.32 -25.94
CA ILE A 186 -1.46 -23.25 -27.00
C ILE A 186 -1.62 -24.69 -26.49
N PRO A 187 -0.65 -25.29 -25.77
CA PRO A 187 -0.81 -26.64 -25.22
C PRO A 187 -1.99 -26.71 -24.24
N ASN A 188 -2.21 -25.64 -23.47
CA ASN A 188 -3.31 -25.57 -22.52
C ASN A 188 -4.68 -25.73 -23.21
N ILE A 189 -4.91 -24.95 -24.27
CA ILE A 189 -6.15 -25.00 -25.05
C ILE A 189 -6.31 -26.37 -25.73
N ALA A 190 -5.21 -26.91 -26.29
CA ALA A 190 -5.23 -28.20 -26.96
C ALA A 190 -5.60 -29.35 -26.02
N ASP A 191 -5.03 -29.37 -24.81
CA ASP A 191 -5.33 -30.40 -23.81
C ASP A 191 -6.74 -30.26 -23.25
N LEU A 192 -7.17 -29.04 -22.92
CA LEU A 192 -8.54 -28.82 -22.45
C LEU A 192 -9.55 -29.22 -23.53
N LYS A 193 -9.34 -28.83 -24.79
CA LYS A 193 -10.18 -29.26 -25.93
C LYS A 193 -10.32 -30.79 -25.97
N LYS A 194 -9.21 -31.51 -25.80
CA LYS A 194 -9.17 -32.97 -25.85
C LYS A 194 -9.84 -33.62 -24.63
N ILE A 195 -9.48 -33.19 -23.42
CA ILE A 195 -9.97 -33.77 -22.15
C ILE A 195 -11.48 -33.53 -21.99
N LEU A 196 -11.95 -32.37 -22.43
CA LEU A 196 -13.35 -31.98 -22.36
C LEU A 196 -14.15 -32.41 -23.60
N GLU A 197 -13.51 -33.09 -24.56
CA GLU A 197 -14.16 -33.62 -25.76
C GLU A 197 -14.98 -32.54 -26.50
N LEU A 198 -14.36 -31.39 -26.79
CA LEU A 198 -15.04 -30.28 -27.47
C LEU A 198 -15.27 -30.56 -28.96
N SER A 199 -16.44 -30.14 -29.45
CA SER A 199 -16.89 -30.28 -30.84
C SER A 199 -17.50 -28.98 -31.37
N SER A 200 -17.88 -28.96 -32.64
CA SER A 200 -18.58 -27.82 -33.25
C SER A 200 -19.99 -27.60 -32.73
N GLU A 201 -20.55 -28.56 -31.98
CA GLU A 201 -21.86 -28.43 -31.34
C GLU A 201 -21.78 -27.69 -29.99
N ASP A 202 -20.58 -27.46 -29.47
CA ASP A 202 -20.41 -26.82 -28.17
C ASP A 202 -20.55 -25.29 -28.25
N LYS A 203 -21.24 -24.76 -27.25
CA LYS A 203 -21.38 -23.33 -26.99
C LYS A 203 -20.73 -22.99 -25.65
N VAL A 204 -19.63 -22.25 -25.69
CA VAL A 204 -18.82 -21.88 -24.52
C VAL A 204 -19.19 -20.48 -24.05
N ALA A 205 -19.50 -20.32 -22.77
CA ALA A 205 -19.82 -19.01 -22.20
C ALA A 205 -18.57 -18.21 -21.82
N GLN A 206 -18.45 -17.00 -22.40
CA GLN A 206 -17.47 -15.97 -22.05
C GLN A 206 -18.01 -15.14 -20.88
N LEU A 207 -17.80 -15.59 -19.65
CA LEU A 207 -18.29 -14.91 -18.44
C LEU A 207 -17.16 -14.33 -17.60
N THR A 208 -15.92 -14.80 -17.78
CA THR A 208 -14.76 -14.29 -17.05
C THR A 208 -14.44 -12.86 -17.50
N PRO A 209 -14.11 -11.91 -16.60
CA PRO A 209 -13.69 -10.59 -17.04
C PRO A 209 -12.44 -10.66 -17.93
N LEU A 210 -12.39 -9.83 -18.98
CA LEU A 210 -11.36 -9.88 -20.02
C LEU A 210 -9.95 -9.50 -19.53
N THR A 211 -9.85 -8.94 -18.33
CA THR A 211 -8.58 -8.65 -17.65
C THR A 211 -7.94 -9.88 -17.00
N PHE A 212 -8.60 -11.05 -17.04
CA PHE A 212 -8.10 -12.30 -16.46
C PHE A 212 -7.81 -13.35 -17.52
N ASP A 213 -6.78 -14.15 -17.27
CA ASP A 213 -6.28 -15.17 -18.19
C ASP A 213 -7.28 -16.30 -18.52
N PRO A 214 -8.24 -16.72 -17.66
CA PRO A 214 -9.22 -17.73 -18.05
C PRO A 214 -10.20 -17.24 -19.13
N SER A 215 -10.34 -15.92 -19.33
CA SER A 215 -11.15 -15.39 -20.44
C SER A 215 -10.53 -15.71 -21.80
N VAL A 216 -9.20 -15.76 -21.89
CA VAL A 216 -8.48 -16.16 -23.11
C VAL A 216 -8.74 -17.63 -23.40
N ILE A 217 -8.79 -18.49 -22.37
CA ILE A 217 -9.18 -19.89 -22.53
C ILE A 217 -10.62 -20.00 -23.05
N GLU A 218 -11.59 -19.31 -22.45
CA GLU A 218 -13.00 -19.34 -22.88
C GLU A 218 -13.15 -18.98 -24.37
N ILE A 219 -12.48 -17.92 -24.82
CA ILE A 219 -12.53 -17.45 -26.21
C ILE A 219 -11.91 -18.48 -27.15
N PHE A 220 -10.66 -18.87 -26.92
CA PHE A 220 -9.92 -19.67 -27.89
C PHE A 220 -10.27 -21.16 -27.84
N ILE A 221 -10.77 -21.69 -26.71
CA ILE A 221 -11.23 -23.08 -26.65
C ILE A 221 -12.50 -23.28 -27.49
N ALA A 222 -13.43 -22.32 -27.46
CA ALA A 222 -14.65 -22.33 -28.29
C ALA A 222 -14.31 -22.30 -29.78
N LEU A 223 -13.41 -21.39 -30.15
CA LEU A 223 -12.99 -21.21 -31.54
C LEU A 223 -12.14 -22.38 -32.05
N SER A 224 -11.47 -23.13 -31.16
CA SER A 224 -10.62 -24.25 -31.54
C SER A 224 -11.36 -25.47 -32.09
N CYS A 225 -12.67 -25.57 -31.83
CA CYS A 225 -13.50 -26.69 -32.26
C CYS A 225 -14.59 -26.30 -33.27
N SER A 226 -14.50 -25.10 -33.88
CA SER A 226 -15.58 -24.52 -34.69
C SER A 226 -16.91 -24.38 -33.92
N GLY A 227 -16.85 -24.31 -32.59
CA GLY A 227 -18.02 -24.10 -31.74
C GLY A 227 -18.44 -22.63 -31.69
N THR A 228 -19.39 -22.31 -30.83
CA THR A 228 -19.91 -20.95 -30.66
C THR A 228 -19.45 -20.34 -29.33
N LEU A 229 -18.91 -19.13 -29.39
CA LEU A 229 -18.61 -18.33 -28.21
C LEU A 229 -19.84 -17.50 -27.82
N PHE A 230 -20.46 -17.82 -26.69
CA PHE A 230 -21.55 -17.04 -26.12
C PHE A 230 -20.97 -15.87 -25.33
N ILE A 231 -21.26 -14.64 -25.72
CA ILE A 231 -20.81 -13.41 -25.06
C ILE A 231 -22.05 -12.64 -24.56
N SER A 232 -21.98 -12.09 -23.36
CA SER A 232 -23.01 -11.20 -22.83
C SER A 232 -22.47 -9.79 -22.60
N SER A 233 -23.31 -8.78 -22.79
CA SER A 233 -22.99 -7.39 -22.42
C SER A 233 -22.83 -7.24 -20.90
N GLU A 234 -22.18 -6.16 -20.48
CA GLU A 234 -21.96 -5.89 -19.06
C GLU A 234 -23.28 -5.70 -18.29
N ASP A 235 -24.25 -4.99 -18.87
CA ASP A 235 -25.60 -4.83 -18.30
C ASP A 235 -26.28 -6.18 -18.06
N MET A 236 -26.05 -7.14 -18.95
CA MET A 236 -26.59 -8.49 -18.83
C MET A 236 -25.83 -9.33 -17.80
N LYS A 237 -24.51 -9.15 -17.68
CA LYS A 237 -23.71 -9.77 -16.61
C LYS A 237 -24.12 -9.28 -15.21
N ASN A 238 -24.62 -8.05 -15.13
CA ASN A 238 -25.13 -7.41 -13.91
C ASN A 238 -26.57 -7.82 -13.54
N ASP A 239 -27.26 -8.59 -14.39
CA ASP A 239 -28.59 -9.18 -14.12
C ASP A 239 -28.47 -10.72 -14.06
N PRO A 240 -28.20 -11.29 -12.86
CA PRO A 240 -27.97 -12.71 -12.71
C PRO A 240 -29.12 -13.59 -13.22
N GLN A 241 -30.37 -13.20 -12.95
CA GLN A 241 -31.52 -14.01 -13.31
C GLN A 241 -31.67 -14.06 -14.83
N LYS A 242 -31.62 -12.90 -15.50
CA LYS A 242 -31.70 -12.81 -16.95
C LYS A 242 -30.54 -13.50 -17.65
N LEU A 243 -29.34 -13.43 -17.06
CA LEU A 243 -28.18 -14.15 -17.56
C LEU A 243 -28.40 -15.67 -17.50
N LEU A 244 -28.87 -16.21 -16.37
CA LEU A 244 -29.14 -17.65 -16.23
C LEU A 244 -30.23 -18.13 -17.18
N GLU A 245 -31.31 -17.36 -17.30
CA GLU A 245 -32.39 -17.62 -18.25
C GLU A 245 -31.85 -17.65 -19.68
N THR A 246 -30.96 -16.73 -20.04
CA THR A 246 -30.37 -16.69 -21.39
C THR A 246 -29.40 -17.83 -21.61
N ILE A 247 -28.51 -18.14 -20.67
CA ILE A 247 -27.60 -19.30 -20.73
C ILE A 247 -28.40 -20.58 -20.98
N THR A 248 -29.52 -20.75 -20.28
CA THR A 248 -30.39 -21.93 -20.41
C THR A 248 -31.10 -21.94 -21.76
N THR A 249 -31.76 -20.85 -22.13
CA THR A 249 -32.55 -20.76 -23.38
C THR A 249 -31.69 -20.79 -24.63
N ARG A 250 -30.46 -20.27 -24.56
CA ARG A 250 -29.48 -20.30 -25.66
C ARG A 250 -28.61 -21.55 -25.64
N SER A 251 -28.95 -22.53 -24.80
CA SER A 251 -28.34 -23.87 -24.81
C SER A 251 -26.81 -23.84 -24.70
N VAL A 252 -26.29 -23.04 -23.77
CA VAL A 252 -24.85 -23.07 -23.44
C VAL A 252 -24.47 -24.46 -22.95
N THR A 253 -23.40 -25.03 -23.50
CA THR A 253 -22.93 -26.40 -23.18
C THR A 253 -21.73 -26.43 -22.25
N ILE A 254 -20.91 -25.38 -22.25
CA ILE A 254 -19.70 -25.31 -21.44
C ILE A 254 -19.64 -23.99 -20.70
N MET A 255 -19.42 -24.07 -19.39
CA MET A 255 -19.23 -22.90 -18.54
C MET A 255 -18.04 -23.09 -17.61
N GLN A 256 -17.32 -22.01 -17.39
CA GLN A 256 -16.25 -21.90 -16.41
C GLN A 256 -16.62 -20.85 -15.36
N SER A 257 -16.31 -21.10 -14.10
CA SER A 257 -16.50 -20.11 -13.03
C SER A 257 -15.58 -20.39 -11.84
N THR A 258 -15.47 -19.43 -10.93
CA THR A 258 -15.03 -19.74 -9.58
C THR A 258 -16.21 -20.32 -8.79
N PRO A 259 -15.98 -21.27 -7.86
CA PRO A 259 -17.03 -21.77 -6.97
C PRO A 259 -17.85 -20.65 -6.32
N SER A 260 -17.18 -19.64 -5.77
CA SER A 260 -17.85 -18.55 -5.06
C SER A 260 -18.67 -17.66 -5.98
N LEU A 261 -18.19 -17.37 -7.20
CA LEU A 261 -18.94 -16.57 -8.17
C LEU A 261 -20.23 -17.28 -8.58
N LEU A 262 -20.13 -18.57 -8.89
CA LEU A 262 -21.27 -19.39 -9.28
C LEU A 262 -22.36 -19.39 -8.19
N MET A 263 -21.95 -19.71 -6.96
CA MET A 263 -22.88 -19.86 -5.83
C MET A 263 -23.32 -18.51 -5.24
N HIS A 264 -22.63 -17.41 -5.54
CA HIS A 264 -23.07 -16.06 -5.21
C HIS A 264 -24.10 -15.53 -6.22
N ARG A 265 -23.85 -15.80 -7.50
CA ARG A 265 -24.65 -15.25 -8.60
C ARG A 265 -26.02 -15.91 -8.68
N TRP A 266 -26.13 -17.19 -8.32
CA TRP A 266 -27.37 -17.96 -8.39
C TRP A 266 -27.62 -18.79 -7.14
N SER A 267 -28.87 -18.79 -6.67
CA SER A 267 -29.32 -19.64 -5.57
C SER A 267 -29.30 -21.11 -5.97
N PHE A 268 -29.27 -22.02 -4.99
CA PHE A 268 -29.33 -23.44 -5.28
C PHE A 268 -30.65 -23.90 -5.92
N SER A 269 -31.76 -23.19 -5.67
CA SER A 269 -33.03 -23.46 -6.35
C SER A 269 -32.94 -23.12 -7.83
N GLU A 270 -32.33 -22.00 -8.18
CA GLU A 270 -32.09 -21.59 -9.58
C GLU A 270 -31.09 -22.53 -10.27
N LEU A 271 -29.99 -22.87 -9.60
CA LEU A 271 -29.02 -23.84 -10.12
C LEU A 271 -29.67 -25.20 -10.34
N ARG A 272 -30.46 -25.71 -9.39
CA ARG A 272 -31.20 -26.98 -9.50
C ARG A 272 -32.23 -26.96 -10.62
N SER A 273 -32.99 -25.87 -10.76
CA SER A 273 -34.11 -25.80 -11.73
C SER A 273 -33.65 -25.50 -13.15
N LYS A 274 -32.57 -24.74 -13.33
CA LYS A 274 -32.05 -24.32 -14.63
C LYS A 274 -30.81 -25.09 -15.02
N MET A 275 -29.67 -24.77 -14.41
CA MET A 275 -28.34 -25.25 -14.84
C MET A 275 -28.14 -26.76 -14.64
N PHE A 276 -28.70 -27.29 -13.55
CA PHE A 276 -28.68 -28.69 -13.18
C PHE A 276 -30.06 -29.37 -13.33
N GLY A 277 -31.01 -28.66 -13.94
CA GLY A 277 -32.35 -29.16 -14.21
C GLY A 277 -32.39 -30.16 -15.36
N GLU A 278 -33.55 -30.76 -15.57
CA GLU A 278 -33.80 -31.72 -16.65
C GLU A 278 -33.57 -31.12 -18.05
N GLN A 279 -33.96 -29.86 -18.24
CA GLN A 279 -33.91 -29.15 -19.53
C GLN A 279 -32.58 -28.42 -19.78
N SER A 280 -31.56 -28.66 -18.96
CA SER A 280 -30.26 -28.03 -19.13
C SER A 280 -29.47 -28.67 -20.26
N HIS A 281 -28.90 -27.84 -21.13
CA HIS A 281 -27.96 -28.27 -22.17
C HIS A 281 -26.50 -28.23 -21.69
N LEU A 282 -26.26 -27.80 -20.44
CA LEU A 282 -24.91 -27.71 -19.89
C LEU A 282 -24.30 -29.11 -19.78
N ARG A 283 -23.26 -29.36 -20.57
CA ARG A 283 -22.49 -30.60 -20.63
C ARG A 283 -21.33 -30.57 -19.66
N ILE A 284 -20.68 -29.41 -19.49
CA ILE A 284 -19.47 -29.26 -18.68
C ILE A 284 -19.56 -28.00 -17.82
N LEU A 285 -19.27 -28.18 -16.53
CA LEU A 285 -18.98 -27.09 -15.61
C LEU A 285 -17.57 -27.23 -15.05
N LEU A 286 -16.74 -26.24 -15.37
CA LEU A 286 -15.38 -26.11 -14.88
C LEU A 286 -15.35 -25.14 -13.69
N LEU A 287 -14.87 -25.61 -12.55
CA LEU A 287 -14.67 -24.77 -11.37
C LEU A 287 -13.18 -24.67 -11.03
N GLY A 288 -12.68 -23.44 -10.94
CA GLY A 288 -11.25 -23.21 -10.70
C GLY A 288 -10.94 -21.87 -10.06
N GLY A 289 -9.68 -21.69 -9.68
CA GLY A 289 -9.18 -20.50 -9.01
C GLY A 289 -9.49 -20.40 -7.51
N GLU A 290 -10.31 -21.31 -6.98
CA GLU A 290 -10.58 -21.55 -5.56
C GLU A 290 -10.70 -23.07 -5.32
N ARG A 291 -10.74 -23.51 -4.07
CA ARG A 291 -10.98 -24.92 -3.74
C ARG A 291 -12.34 -25.37 -4.25
N PHE A 292 -12.39 -26.57 -4.80
CA PHE A 292 -13.63 -27.17 -5.27
C PHE A 292 -14.58 -27.41 -4.07
N PRO A 293 -15.88 -27.07 -4.18
CA PRO A 293 -16.84 -27.28 -3.10
C PRO A 293 -17.11 -28.78 -2.87
N SER A 294 -17.79 -29.15 -1.77
CA SER A 294 -18.15 -30.55 -1.54
C SER A 294 -18.85 -31.16 -2.77
N PRO A 295 -18.27 -32.20 -3.42
CA PRO A 295 -18.84 -32.78 -4.63
C PRO A 295 -20.29 -33.19 -4.44
N GLN A 296 -20.59 -33.86 -3.32
CA GLN A 296 -21.93 -34.32 -2.97
C GLN A 296 -22.95 -33.17 -3.05
N LYS A 297 -22.62 -31.99 -2.53
CA LYS A 297 -23.54 -30.83 -2.55
C LYS A 297 -23.95 -30.41 -3.95
N LEU A 298 -23.06 -30.47 -4.93
CA LEU A 298 -23.37 -30.13 -6.32
C LEU A 298 -24.13 -31.26 -7.01
N PHE A 299 -23.76 -32.51 -6.75
CA PHE A 299 -24.47 -33.67 -7.28
C PHE A 299 -25.90 -33.77 -6.76
N ASP A 300 -26.17 -33.38 -5.51
CA ASP A 300 -27.53 -33.30 -4.93
C ASP A 300 -28.43 -32.24 -5.60
N LEU A 301 -27.86 -31.32 -6.37
CA LEU A 301 -28.62 -30.34 -7.17
C LEU A 301 -29.00 -30.89 -8.55
N LYS A 302 -28.33 -31.94 -9.01
CA LYS A 302 -28.54 -32.49 -10.35
C LYS A 302 -29.82 -33.29 -10.41
N HIS A 303 -30.67 -32.92 -11.38
CA HIS A 303 -31.74 -33.80 -11.81
C HIS A 303 -31.13 -35.12 -12.34
N PRO A 304 -31.76 -36.30 -12.13
CA PRO A 304 -31.23 -37.57 -12.62
C PRO A 304 -30.96 -37.63 -14.13
N ALA A 305 -31.72 -36.86 -14.92
CA ALA A 305 -31.51 -36.74 -16.37
C ALA A 305 -30.37 -35.77 -16.76
N ASN A 306 -29.86 -34.97 -15.82
CA ASN A 306 -28.84 -33.97 -16.09
C ASN A 306 -27.45 -34.62 -16.23
N LYS A 307 -26.86 -34.48 -17.43
CA LYS A 307 -25.58 -35.12 -17.80
C LYS A 307 -24.35 -34.22 -17.59
N CYS A 308 -24.50 -33.07 -16.93
CA CYS A 308 -23.39 -32.13 -16.73
C CYS A 308 -22.23 -32.79 -15.96
N ARG A 309 -21.05 -32.83 -16.56
CA ARG A 309 -19.80 -33.27 -15.93
C ARG A 309 -19.18 -32.11 -15.17
N LEU A 310 -18.67 -32.39 -13.97
CA LEU A 310 -18.07 -31.39 -13.10
C LEU A 310 -16.55 -31.58 -13.11
N PHE A 311 -15.80 -30.50 -13.30
CA PHE A 311 -14.35 -30.53 -13.31
C PHE A 311 -13.78 -29.52 -12.34
N ASN A 312 -12.78 -29.96 -11.56
CA ASN A 312 -11.89 -29.07 -10.82
C ASN A 312 -10.70 -28.72 -11.71
N ILE A 313 -10.41 -27.44 -11.88
CA ILE A 313 -9.22 -26.97 -12.61
C ILE A 313 -8.37 -26.08 -11.72
N TYR A 314 -7.07 -26.36 -11.72
CA TYR A 314 -6.10 -25.67 -10.88
C TYR A 314 -4.99 -25.08 -11.72
N GLY A 315 -4.53 -23.88 -11.36
CA GLY A 315 -3.38 -23.24 -11.98
C GLY A 315 -3.15 -21.82 -11.45
N ILE A 316 -2.07 -21.22 -11.92
CA ILE A 316 -1.67 -19.84 -11.58
C ILE A 316 -1.38 -19.07 -12.87
N THR A 317 -1.58 -17.76 -12.85
CA THR A 317 -1.36 -16.91 -14.02
C THR A 317 0.09 -16.98 -14.51
N GLU A 318 1.04 -17.13 -13.58
CA GLU A 318 2.48 -17.25 -13.84
C GLU A 318 2.89 -18.49 -14.66
N VAL A 319 1.96 -19.42 -14.92
CA VAL A 319 2.17 -20.61 -15.78
C VAL A 319 1.13 -20.73 -16.89
N SER A 320 0.52 -19.61 -17.28
CA SER A 320 -0.49 -19.52 -18.34
C SER A 320 -1.78 -20.27 -18.00
N CYS A 321 -2.53 -19.71 -17.06
CA CYS A 321 -3.86 -20.15 -16.65
C CYS A 321 -3.89 -21.50 -15.95
N TRP A 322 -4.31 -22.58 -16.61
CA TRP A 322 -4.54 -23.87 -15.97
C TRP A 322 -3.30 -24.78 -16.02
N ALA A 323 -3.10 -25.57 -14.99
CA ALA A 323 -1.94 -26.44 -14.79
C ALA A 323 -2.34 -27.91 -14.58
N SER A 324 -3.50 -28.16 -14.00
CA SER A 324 -4.09 -29.49 -13.89
C SER A 324 -5.62 -29.46 -13.95
N ILE A 325 -6.20 -30.63 -14.21
CA ILE A 325 -7.65 -30.85 -14.30
C ILE A 325 -8.02 -32.19 -13.67
N ASN A 326 -9.13 -32.21 -12.94
CA ASN A 326 -9.70 -33.40 -12.33
C ASN A 326 -11.19 -33.48 -12.64
N GLU A 327 -11.68 -34.63 -13.11
CA GLU A 327 -13.11 -34.88 -13.19
C GLU A 327 -13.64 -35.26 -11.81
N ILE A 328 -14.67 -34.57 -11.35
CA ILE A 328 -15.24 -34.75 -10.02
C ILE A 328 -16.47 -35.65 -10.11
N LEU A 329 -16.36 -36.83 -9.51
CA LEU A 329 -17.44 -37.76 -9.21
C LEU A 329 -17.96 -37.56 -7.77
N PRO A 330 -19.16 -38.06 -7.41
CA PRO A 330 -19.76 -37.83 -6.08
C PRO A 330 -18.86 -38.16 -4.88
N GLN A 331 -18.03 -39.21 -5.01
CA GLN A 331 -17.12 -39.70 -3.95
C GLN A 331 -15.66 -39.22 -4.14
N SER A 332 -15.42 -38.25 -5.03
CA SER A 332 -14.06 -37.75 -5.26
C SER A 332 -13.59 -36.91 -4.09
N ASP A 333 -12.28 -36.95 -3.81
CA ASP A 333 -11.67 -35.95 -2.95
C ASP A 333 -11.54 -34.64 -3.74
N PRO A 334 -12.25 -33.54 -3.36
CA PRO A 334 -12.17 -32.26 -4.06
C PRO A 334 -10.78 -31.60 -3.98
N SER A 335 -9.91 -32.09 -3.08
CA SER A 335 -8.54 -31.62 -2.94
C SER A 335 -7.60 -32.23 -3.98
N ASP A 336 -7.97 -33.36 -4.60
CA ASP A 336 -7.16 -34.00 -5.64
C ASP A 336 -7.06 -33.06 -6.85
N LEU A 337 -5.84 -32.59 -7.12
CA LEU A 337 -5.54 -31.68 -8.23
C LEU A 337 -5.61 -32.39 -9.59
N GLY A 338 -5.75 -33.72 -9.60
CA GLY A 338 -5.99 -34.52 -10.78
C GLY A 338 -4.79 -34.62 -11.70
N GLN A 339 -5.08 -34.71 -12.99
CA GLN A 339 -4.09 -34.87 -14.03
C GLN A 339 -3.45 -33.53 -14.40
N VAL A 340 -2.13 -33.49 -14.37
CA VAL A 340 -1.33 -32.35 -14.86
C VAL A 340 -1.51 -32.21 -16.37
N LEU A 341 -1.74 -30.99 -16.85
CA LEU A 341 -1.85 -30.68 -18.27
C LEU A 341 -0.49 -30.84 -18.97
N GLY A 342 -0.52 -30.99 -20.28
CA GLY A 342 0.65 -31.18 -21.12
C GLY A 342 1.70 -30.09 -20.90
N GLU A 343 2.95 -30.53 -20.95
CA GLU A 343 4.13 -29.69 -20.77
C GLU A 343 4.22 -29.00 -19.39
N THR A 344 3.42 -29.42 -18.41
CA THR A 344 3.49 -28.93 -17.03
C THR A 344 4.11 -29.98 -16.10
N ILE A 345 4.85 -29.52 -15.10
CA ILE A 345 5.53 -30.33 -14.09
C ILE A 345 5.07 -29.83 -12.72
N PHE A 346 4.56 -30.74 -11.88
CA PHE A 346 4.35 -30.45 -10.46
C PHE A 346 5.57 -30.96 -9.69
N GLU A 347 6.20 -30.09 -8.93
CA GLU A 347 7.30 -30.43 -8.04
C GLU A 347 6.97 -29.98 -6.63
N ILE A 348 7.17 -30.85 -5.65
CA ILE A 348 6.83 -30.58 -4.25
C ILE A 348 8.14 -30.44 -3.50
N ARG A 349 8.30 -29.38 -2.71
CA ARG A 349 9.54 -29.12 -1.95
C ARG A 349 9.28 -28.93 -0.45
N ASP A 350 10.18 -29.43 0.37
CA ASP A 350 10.13 -29.22 1.82
C ASP A 350 10.61 -27.82 2.25
N GLU A 351 10.73 -27.59 3.55
CA GLU A 351 11.21 -26.31 4.11
C GLU A 351 12.70 -26.02 3.80
N ASN A 352 13.46 -27.03 3.38
CA ASN A 352 14.87 -26.92 2.99
C ASN A 352 15.06 -26.88 1.46
N ASP A 353 13.99 -26.63 0.69
CA ASP A 353 13.96 -26.60 -0.77
C ASP A 353 14.36 -27.94 -1.43
N LYS A 354 14.19 -29.06 -0.71
CA LYS A 354 14.43 -30.41 -1.25
C LYS A 354 13.15 -31.00 -1.82
N VAL A 355 13.26 -31.66 -2.97
CA VAL A 355 12.13 -32.34 -3.62
C VAL A 355 11.62 -33.48 -2.74
N VAL A 356 10.30 -33.51 -2.53
CA VAL A 356 9.56 -34.49 -1.74
C VAL A 356 8.69 -35.30 -2.68
N THR A 357 8.83 -36.63 -2.65
CA THR A 357 8.02 -37.55 -3.47
C THR A 357 6.84 -38.15 -2.72
N GLN A 358 6.81 -38.03 -1.39
CA GLN A 358 5.73 -38.49 -0.52
C GLN A 358 5.67 -37.62 0.73
N GLY A 359 4.46 -37.23 1.14
CA GLY A 359 4.23 -36.39 2.31
C GLY A 359 3.86 -34.95 1.95
N GLU A 360 3.89 -34.07 2.96
CA GLU A 360 3.52 -32.66 2.81
C GLU A 360 4.68 -31.82 2.28
N GLY A 361 4.39 -30.85 1.42
CA GLY A 361 5.35 -29.84 0.99
C GLY A 361 4.71 -28.68 0.22
N HIS A 362 5.55 -27.79 -0.28
CA HIS A 362 5.18 -26.64 -1.10
C HIS A 362 5.11 -27.02 -2.57
N LEU A 363 4.02 -26.64 -3.25
CA LEU A 363 3.87 -26.90 -4.67
C LEU A 363 4.59 -25.84 -5.50
N TYR A 364 5.42 -26.32 -6.42
CA TYR A 364 6.01 -25.55 -7.51
C TYR A 364 5.43 -26.08 -8.82
N VAL A 365 4.99 -25.18 -9.68
CA VAL A 365 4.55 -25.53 -11.03
C VAL A 365 5.62 -25.10 -12.00
N GLY A 366 6.15 -26.04 -12.78
CA GLY A 366 7.18 -25.77 -13.76
C GLY A 366 6.87 -26.24 -15.15
N SER A 367 7.70 -25.79 -16.10
CA SER A 367 7.65 -26.22 -17.48
C SER A 367 8.99 -26.02 -18.18
N LYS A 368 9.22 -26.78 -19.26
CA LYS A 368 10.32 -26.54 -20.21
C LYS A 368 9.92 -25.64 -21.40
N SER A 369 8.63 -25.43 -21.61
CA SER A 369 8.09 -24.78 -22.82
C SER A 369 6.96 -23.80 -22.51
N ARG A 370 6.09 -24.12 -21.55
CA ARG A 370 5.03 -23.24 -21.02
C ARG A 370 5.60 -22.23 -20.03
N ILE A 371 6.34 -21.26 -20.54
CA ILE A 371 7.01 -20.23 -19.75
C ILE A 371 6.32 -18.87 -19.94
N CYS A 372 5.87 -18.29 -18.84
CA CYS A 372 5.48 -16.89 -18.75
C CYS A 372 6.60 -16.09 -18.07
N LEU A 373 6.79 -14.85 -18.52
CA LEU A 373 7.79 -13.95 -17.96
C LEU A 373 7.12 -12.99 -16.99
N LEU A 374 7.73 -12.85 -15.81
CA LEU A 374 7.25 -11.99 -14.74
C LEU A 374 8.01 -10.67 -14.74
N ASN A 375 7.30 -9.56 -14.69
CA ASN A 375 7.85 -8.20 -14.66
C ASN A 375 8.92 -8.01 -15.76
N ASN A 376 10.20 -7.87 -15.38
CA ASN A 376 11.35 -7.63 -16.27
C ASN A 376 12.19 -8.88 -16.59
N GLU A 377 11.72 -10.09 -16.31
CA GLU A 377 12.44 -11.32 -16.68
C GLU A 377 12.74 -11.39 -18.19
N ILE A 378 13.86 -11.99 -18.55
CA ILE A 378 14.30 -12.19 -19.94
C ILE A 378 14.38 -13.70 -20.19
N LEU A 379 13.78 -14.17 -21.29
CA LEU A 379 13.61 -15.61 -21.56
C LEU A 379 14.96 -16.34 -21.62
N GLU A 380 15.96 -15.70 -22.24
CA GLU A 380 17.32 -16.21 -22.43
C GLU A 380 18.11 -16.37 -21.11
N GLU A 381 17.68 -15.70 -20.04
CA GLU A 381 18.36 -15.73 -18.73
C GLU A 381 17.78 -16.79 -17.77
N LEU A 382 16.67 -17.43 -18.15
CA LEU A 382 15.97 -18.39 -17.30
C LEU A 382 16.64 -19.78 -17.32
N LYS A 383 16.72 -20.41 -16.15
CA LYS A 383 17.17 -21.79 -16.00
C LYS A 383 16.00 -22.76 -16.19
N TYR A 384 16.15 -23.72 -17.09
CA TYR A 384 15.13 -24.70 -17.44
C TYR A 384 15.28 -26.01 -16.64
N PRO A 385 14.16 -26.69 -16.25
CA PRO A 385 12.78 -26.22 -16.33
C PRO A 385 12.55 -25.00 -15.41
N VAL A 386 11.71 -24.08 -15.86
CA VAL A 386 11.37 -22.89 -15.08
C VAL A 386 10.26 -23.28 -14.11
N PHE A 387 10.51 -23.16 -12.81
CA PHE A 387 9.53 -23.43 -11.75
C PHE A 387 9.04 -22.14 -11.12
N ARG A 388 7.73 -22.07 -10.85
CA ARG A 388 7.07 -20.97 -10.14
C ARG A 388 6.52 -21.49 -8.83
N ASP A 389 6.89 -20.83 -7.74
CA ASP A 389 6.30 -21.05 -6.42
C ASP A 389 4.83 -20.63 -6.45
N THR A 390 3.92 -21.56 -6.15
CA THR A 390 2.48 -21.28 -6.15
C THR A 390 2.00 -20.67 -4.83
N GLY A 391 2.80 -20.77 -3.77
CA GLY A 391 2.42 -20.47 -2.39
C GLY A 391 1.46 -21.49 -1.77
N ASP A 392 1.19 -22.61 -2.44
CA ASP A 392 0.24 -23.63 -2.01
C ASP A 392 0.94 -24.79 -1.29
N LEU A 393 0.31 -25.27 -0.22
CA LEU A 393 0.69 -26.48 0.50
C LEU A 393 -0.10 -27.65 -0.04
N VAL A 394 0.61 -28.75 -0.29
CA VAL A 394 0.03 -29.97 -0.85
C VAL A 394 0.54 -31.20 -0.12
N THR A 395 -0.20 -32.29 -0.22
CA THR A 395 0.25 -33.63 0.16
C THR A 395 0.42 -34.48 -1.09
N CYS A 396 1.58 -35.11 -1.26
CA CYS A 396 1.78 -36.17 -2.24
C CYS A 396 1.57 -37.53 -1.56
N ASN A 397 0.73 -38.38 -2.15
CA ASN A 397 0.57 -39.76 -1.67
C ASN A 397 1.51 -40.73 -2.42
N ASN A 398 1.50 -42.00 -2.00
CA ASN A 398 2.38 -43.04 -2.58
C ASN A 398 2.07 -43.35 -4.05
N SER A 399 0.90 -42.95 -4.55
CA SER A 399 0.53 -43.08 -5.97
C SER A 399 0.96 -41.89 -6.82
N GLY A 400 1.60 -40.86 -6.23
CA GLY A 400 1.98 -39.63 -6.92
C GLY A 400 0.83 -38.65 -7.13
N LYS A 401 -0.35 -38.90 -6.54
CA LYS A 401 -1.46 -37.95 -6.54
C LYS A 401 -1.17 -36.81 -5.57
N ILE A 402 -1.59 -35.61 -5.97
CA ILE A 402 -1.28 -34.37 -5.27
C ILE A 402 -2.60 -33.77 -4.79
N PHE A 403 -2.70 -33.59 -3.47
CA PHE A 403 -3.89 -33.08 -2.80
C PHE A 403 -3.60 -31.69 -2.25
N LEU A 404 -4.46 -30.72 -2.58
CA LEU A 404 -4.36 -29.35 -2.12
C LEU A 404 -4.77 -29.23 -0.65
N ASN A 405 -3.82 -28.92 0.23
CA ASN A 405 -4.04 -28.72 1.66
C ASN A 405 -4.39 -27.26 1.99
N GLY A 406 -4.07 -26.31 1.11
CA GLY A 406 -4.41 -24.90 1.27
C GLY A 406 -3.27 -24.00 0.80
N ARG A 407 -3.30 -22.72 1.16
CA ARG A 407 -2.14 -21.83 0.94
C ARG A 407 -1.31 -21.77 2.20
N LYS A 408 0.00 -21.59 2.06
CA LYS A 408 0.91 -21.24 3.17
C LYS A 408 0.37 -20.08 4.02
N ASN A 409 -0.38 -19.17 3.40
CA ASN A 409 -0.96 -17.98 4.02
C ASN A 409 -2.33 -18.20 4.72
N ARG A 410 -2.99 -19.37 4.57
CA ARG A 410 -4.31 -19.67 5.20
C ARG A 410 -4.23 -20.62 6.40
N ARG A 411 -3.10 -21.29 6.63
CA ARG A 411 -2.79 -21.89 7.95
C ARG A 411 -2.48 -20.76 8.91
N VAL A 412 -3.31 -20.62 9.92
CA VAL A 412 -3.15 -19.55 10.91
C VAL A 412 -2.76 -20.16 12.24
N LYS A 413 -1.97 -19.42 13.01
CA LYS A 413 -1.71 -19.76 14.40
C LYS A 413 -2.64 -18.93 15.26
N ARG A 414 -3.59 -19.60 15.93
CA ARG A 414 -4.46 -19.00 16.94
C ARG A 414 -4.04 -19.56 18.30
N PHE A 415 -3.66 -18.68 19.22
CA PHE A 415 -3.17 -19.07 20.56
C PHE A 415 -2.04 -20.13 20.55
N GLY A 416 -1.09 -20.00 19.61
CA GLY A 416 0.07 -20.89 19.53
C GLY A 416 -0.18 -22.25 18.85
N HIS A 417 -1.43 -22.61 18.57
CA HIS A 417 -1.78 -23.82 17.85
C HIS A 417 -2.07 -23.52 16.38
N ARG A 418 -1.60 -24.40 15.50
CA ARG A 418 -1.88 -24.30 14.05
C ARG A 418 -3.31 -24.77 13.80
N MET A 419 -4.09 -23.92 13.14
CA MET A 419 -5.42 -24.26 12.67
C MET A 419 -5.54 -23.95 11.17
N ASP A 420 -6.26 -24.82 10.47
CA ASP A 420 -6.63 -24.58 9.08
C ASP A 420 -8.03 -23.98 9.03
N LEU A 421 -8.13 -22.77 8.47
CA LEU A 421 -9.42 -22.09 8.31
C LEU A 421 -10.32 -22.81 7.31
N GLN A 422 -9.75 -23.55 6.37
CA GLN A 422 -10.53 -24.33 5.44
C GLN A 422 -11.18 -25.53 6.12
N ASP A 423 -10.46 -26.23 6.99
CA ASP A 423 -11.02 -27.39 7.70
C ASP A 423 -12.24 -26.97 8.51
N LEU A 424 -12.20 -25.77 9.09
CA LEU A 424 -13.34 -25.18 9.77
C LEU A 424 -14.53 -24.92 8.83
N GLU A 425 -14.29 -24.29 7.68
CA GLU A 425 -15.30 -24.06 6.64
C GLU A 425 -15.94 -25.38 6.18
N ASN A 426 -15.13 -26.41 5.95
CA ASN A 426 -15.59 -27.73 5.48
C ASN A 426 -16.55 -28.37 6.48
N ARG A 427 -16.25 -28.29 7.78
CA ARG A 427 -17.14 -28.84 8.82
C ARG A 427 -18.46 -28.09 8.93
N ILE A 428 -18.45 -26.77 8.82
CA ILE A 428 -19.70 -25.98 8.80
C ILE A 428 -20.55 -26.36 7.59
N ASN A 429 -19.89 -26.61 6.46
CA ASN A 429 -20.55 -27.04 5.24
C ASN A 429 -21.21 -28.42 5.36
N GLU A 430 -20.96 -29.22 6.39
CA GLU A 430 -21.70 -30.48 6.62
C GLU A 430 -23.17 -30.24 7.03
N LEU A 431 -23.53 -29.03 7.48
CA LEU A 431 -24.91 -28.68 7.84
C LEU A 431 -25.77 -28.47 6.59
N ASP A 432 -26.90 -29.18 6.51
CA ASP A 432 -27.75 -29.25 5.31
C ASP A 432 -28.34 -27.90 4.86
N PHE A 433 -28.54 -26.97 5.81
CA PHE A 433 -29.09 -25.64 5.55
C PHE A 433 -28.04 -24.60 5.12
N ILE A 434 -26.74 -24.94 5.16
CA ILE A 434 -25.67 -24.00 4.80
C ILE A 434 -25.51 -23.92 3.28
N GLY A 435 -25.60 -22.69 2.79
CA GLY A 435 -25.31 -22.26 1.44
C GLY A 435 -23.80 -22.31 1.14
N ASN A 436 -23.17 -21.16 1.31
CA ASN A 436 -21.73 -20.95 1.28
C ASN A 436 -21.22 -20.59 2.67
N SER A 437 -19.95 -20.85 2.97
CA SER A 437 -19.29 -20.42 4.21
C SER A 437 -17.89 -19.87 3.96
N CYS A 438 -17.44 -18.91 4.76
CA CYS A 438 -16.06 -18.44 4.77
C CYS A 438 -15.60 -18.17 6.20
N ALA A 439 -14.45 -18.73 6.58
CA ALA A 439 -13.75 -18.47 7.83
C ALA A 439 -12.68 -17.42 7.62
N LEU A 440 -12.75 -16.37 8.43
CA LEU A 440 -11.82 -15.27 8.42
C LEU A 440 -11.13 -15.21 9.79
N PHE A 441 -9.82 -15.43 9.78
CA PHE A 441 -9.00 -15.12 10.94
C PHE A 441 -8.36 -13.74 10.76
N ILE A 442 -8.42 -12.94 11.80
CA ILE A 442 -7.73 -11.65 11.87
C ILE A 442 -6.52 -11.84 12.78
N PRO A 443 -5.30 -12.01 12.23
CA PRO A 443 -4.12 -12.34 13.05
C PRO A 443 -3.81 -11.31 14.13
N VAL A 444 -4.11 -10.04 13.85
CA VAL A 444 -3.89 -8.91 14.76
C VAL A 444 -4.75 -9.03 16.02
N THR A 445 -6.02 -9.41 15.88
CA THR A 445 -6.96 -9.54 17.02
C THR A 445 -7.05 -10.97 17.54
N GLN A 446 -6.39 -11.94 16.89
CA GLN A 446 -6.55 -13.39 17.14
C GLN A 446 -8.01 -13.88 17.05
N LYS A 447 -8.90 -13.10 16.44
CA LYS A 447 -10.31 -13.43 16.32
C LYS A 447 -10.58 -14.24 15.06
N LEU A 448 -11.49 -15.19 15.21
CA LEU A 448 -11.98 -16.12 14.21
C LEU A 448 -13.45 -15.81 13.95
N TYR A 449 -13.76 -15.38 12.73
CA TYR A 449 -15.11 -15.11 12.29
C TYR A 449 -15.55 -16.14 11.28
N ILE A 450 -16.84 -16.47 11.30
CA ILE A 450 -17.47 -17.33 10.30
C ILE A 450 -18.59 -16.56 9.62
N PHE A 451 -18.60 -16.56 8.31
CA PHE A 451 -19.66 -16.04 7.48
C PHE A 451 -20.36 -17.19 6.81
N PHE A 452 -21.69 -17.17 6.73
CA PHE A 452 -22.44 -18.16 5.97
C PHE A 452 -23.71 -17.61 5.34
N THR A 453 -24.19 -18.26 4.29
CA THR A 453 -25.50 -18.02 3.66
C THR A 453 -26.41 -19.23 3.88
N LEU A 454 -27.73 -19.08 3.68
CA LEU A 454 -28.67 -20.20 3.72
C LEU A 454 -28.84 -20.85 2.34
N ARG A 455 -29.14 -22.15 2.33
CA ARG A 455 -29.32 -22.99 1.13
C ARG A 455 -30.65 -22.71 0.41
N TYR A 456 -31.67 -22.29 1.15
CA TYR A 456 -33.03 -22.02 0.68
C TYR A 456 -33.60 -20.76 1.35
N GLU A 457 -34.52 -20.06 0.69
CA GLU A 457 -35.30 -18.98 1.30
C GLU A 457 -36.34 -19.61 2.24
N CYS A 458 -36.27 -19.30 3.54
CA CYS A 458 -37.26 -19.76 4.50
C CYS A 458 -38.45 -18.79 4.53
N ASN A 459 -39.65 -19.28 4.22
CA ASN A 459 -40.89 -18.60 4.59
C ASN A 459 -41.11 -18.78 6.09
N ASN A 460 -40.79 -17.74 6.87
CA ASN A 460 -40.96 -17.71 8.32
C ASN A 460 -42.45 -17.61 8.73
N GLU A 461 -43.29 -18.55 8.31
CA GLU A 461 -44.68 -18.63 8.79
C GLU A 461 -44.81 -19.51 10.05
N ASN A 462 -43.84 -20.37 10.34
CA ASN A 462 -43.75 -21.12 11.60
C ASN A 462 -42.38 -20.88 12.24
N GLY A 463 -42.34 -20.24 13.41
CA GLY A 463 -41.15 -19.61 13.95
C GLY A 463 -39.97 -20.52 14.35
N SER A 464 -38.80 -19.87 14.42
CA SER A 464 -37.62 -20.17 15.26
C SER A 464 -36.54 -21.15 14.80
N ASP A 465 -36.24 -21.26 13.50
CA ASP A 465 -34.94 -21.81 13.12
C ASP A 465 -33.81 -20.81 13.41
N ASN A 466 -33.17 -20.95 14.58
CA ASN A 466 -31.99 -20.18 14.95
C ASN A 466 -30.74 -20.78 14.29
N PHE A 467 -30.57 -20.54 12.99
CA PHE A 467 -29.48 -21.09 12.17
C PHE A 467 -28.09 -20.79 12.73
N GLU A 468 -27.89 -19.59 13.29
CA GLU A 468 -26.64 -19.22 13.96
C GLU A 468 -26.36 -20.14 15.17
N HIS A 469 -27.37 -20.40 16.00
CA HIS A 469 -27.25 -21.34 17.11
C HIS A 469 -26.90 -22.76 16.63
N ASN A 470 -27.53 -23.25 15.57
CA ASN A 470 -27.24 -24.58 15.01
C ASN A 470 -25.79 -24.71 14.51
N VAL A 471 -25.25 -23.66 13.88
CA VAL A 471 -23.83 -23.61 13.48
C VAL A 471 -22.92 -23.64 14.71
N LEU A 472 -23.21 -22.85 15.74
CA LEU A 472 -22.44 -22.85 16.99
C LEU A 472 -22.46 -24.21 17.69
N GLU A 473 -23.63 -24.84 17.81
CA GLU A 473 -23.77 -26.18 18.41
C GLU A 473 -22.99 -27.25 17.61
N HIS A 474 -22.99 -27.15 16.28
CA HIS A 474 -22.19 -28.04 15.44
C HIS A 474 -20.69 -27.85 15.69
N LEU A 475 -20.23 -26.60 15.80
CA LEU A 475 -18.83 -26.25 16.04
C LEU A 475 -18.35 -26.58 17.46
N LYS A 476 -19.23 -26.64 18.46
CA LYS A 476 -18.91 -27.09 19.84
C LYS A 476 -18.37 -28.52 19.89
N LYS A 477 -18.58 -29.33 18.85
CA LYS A 477 -18.02 -30.69 18.74
C LYS A 477 -16.53 -30.70 18.40
N LEU A 478 -15.95 -29.53 18.07
CA LEU A 478 -14.55 -29.36 17.72
C LEU A 478 -13.72 -28.91 18.93
N PRO A 479 -12.39 -29.01 18.87
CA PRO A 479 -11.53 -28.40 19.86
C PRO A 479 -11.82 -26.89 19.98
N SER A 480 -11.72 -26.34 21.20
CA SER A 480 -12.10 -24.97 21.52
C SER A 480 -11.44 -23.88 20.65
N ILE A 481 -10.27 -24.17 20.08
CA ILE A 481 -9.58 -23.28 19.14
C ILE A 481 -10.37 -23.03 17.83
N TYR A 482 -11.25 -23.94 17.44
CA TYR A 482 -12.10 -23.81 16.26
C TYR A 482 -13.40 -23.05 16.55
N HIS A 483 -13.65 -22.65 17.80
CA HIS A 483 -14.84 -21.88 18.16
C HIS A 483 -14.71 -20.43 17.67
N PRO A 484 -15.62 -19.94 16.80
CA PRO A 484 -15.58 -18.57 16.31
C PRO A 484 -15.96 -17.57 17.39
N ASP A 485 -15.34 -16.39 17.35
CA ASP A 485 -15.69 -15.24 18.18
C ASP A 485 -17.04 -14.64 17.76
N LYS A 486 -17.34 -14.68 16.46
CA LYS A 486 -18.65 -14.31 15.93
C LYS A 486 -18.94 -15.04 14.64
N ILE A 487 -20.22 -15.37 14.45
CA ILE A 487 -20.75 -15.85 13.19
C ILE A 487 -21.72 -14.84 12.60
N PHE A 488 -21.77 -14.78 11.28
CA PHE A 488 -22.62 -13.89 10.53
C PHE A 488 -23.42 -14.69 9.52
N LEU A 489 -24.74 -14.71 9.68
CA LEU A 489 -25.63 -15.01 8.58
C LEU A 489 -25.70 -13.80 7.63
N ILE A 490 -25.17 -13.95 6.43
CA ILE A 490 -25.21 -12.92 5.38
C ILE A 490 -26.15 -13.33 4.25
N LYS A 491 -26.75 -12.33 3.59
CA LYS A 491 -27.62 -12.59 2.42
C LYS A 491 -26.81 -13.16 1.25
N SER A 492 -25.63 -12.60 0.99
CA SER A 492 -24.72 -13.04 -0.07
C SER A 492 -23.28 -12.53 0.16
N PHE A 493 -22.28 -13.21 -0.41
CA PHE A 493 -20.86 -12.82 -0.34
C PHE A 493 -20.48 -11.78 -1.40
N THR A 494 -19.96 -10.61 -1.01
CA THR A 494 -19.34 -9.71 -2.01
C THR A 494 -18.15 -10.40 -2.67
N ILE A 495 -18.13 -10.36 -3.99
CA ILE A 495 -17.07 -10.93 -4.83
C ILE A 495 -16.12 -9.84 -5.31
N THR A 496 -14.84 -10.19 -5.47
CA THR A 496 -13.83 -9.35 -6.13
C THR A 496 -14.15 -9.22 -7.62
N THR A 497 -13.46 -8.32 -8.32
CA THR A 497 -13.50 -8.25 -9.79
C THR A 497 -13.14 -9.58 -10.46
N ASN A 498 -12.39 -10.45 -9.78
CA ASN A 498 -12.01 -11.80 -10.20
C ASN A 498 -13.08 -12.87 -9.93
N GLY A 499 -14.24 -12.53 -9.34
CA GLY A 499 -15.26 -13.50 -8.95
C GLY A 499 -14.95 -14.31 -7.68
N LYS A 500 -13.83 -14.07 -7.00
CA LYS A 500 -13.52 -14.71 -5.70
C LYS A 500 -14.21 -14.00 -4.55
N ILE A 501 -14.46 -14.67 -3.42
CA ILE A 501 -14.96 -13.98 -2.21
C ILE A 501 -14.00 -12.83 -1.87
N CYS A 502 -14.55 -11.63 -1.77
CA CYS A 502 -13.80 -10.45 -1.37
C CYS A 502 -13.56 -10.49 0.13
N ILE A 503 -12.42 -11.06 0.53
CA ILE A 503 -11.97 -11.08 1.93
C ILE A 503 -11.90 -9.66 2.50
N ASN A 504 -11.57 -8.65 1.69
CA ASN A 504 -11.59 -7.25 2.12
C ASN A 504 -13.01 -6.76 2.44
N SER A 505 -14.04 -7.21 1.71
CA SER A 505 -15.44 -6.90 2.03
C SER A 505 -15.89 -7.62 3.31
N LEU A 506 -15.48 -8.88 3.53
CA LEU A 506 -15.77 -9.59 4.79
C LEU A 506 -15.04 -8.97 5.98
N ARG A 507 -13.79 -8.54 5.79
CA ARG A 507 -13.04 -7.72 6.75
C ARG A 507 -13.80 -6.42 7.03
N ARG A 508 -14.30 -5.73 6.01
CA ARG A 508 -15.17 -4.57 6.19
C ARG A 508 -16.46 -4.92 6.91
N ILE A 509 -17.09 -6.09 6.73
CA ILE A 509 -18.25 -6.49 7.55
C ILE A 509 -17.82 -6.77 8.99
N CYS A 510 -16.66 -7.38 9.24
CA CYS A 510 -16.12 -7.51 10.60
C CYS A 510 -15.90 -6.13 11.21
N TYR A 511 -15.20 -5.24 10.50
CA TYR A 511 -14.91 -3.88 10.93
C TYR A 511 -16.18 -3.05 11.05
N THR A 512 -17.17 -3.22 10.18
CA THR A 512 -18.45 -2.51 10.19
C THR A 512 -19.44 -3.14 11.16
N TYR A 513 -19.34 -4.42 11.50
CA TYR A 513 -20.04 -5.00 12.66
C TYR A 513 -19.43 -4.47 13.95
N GLU A 514 -18.11 -4.30 13.96
CA GLU A 514 -17.39 -3.56 14.99
C GLU A 514 -17.73 -2.05 14.94
N GLU A 515 -18.20 -1.49 13.81
CA GLU A 515 -18.70 -0.09 13.67
C GLU A 515 -20.23 0.08 13.81
N LYS A 516 -21.06 -0.95 13.64
CA LYS A 516 -22.54 -0.92 13.72
C LYS A 516 -23.01 -1.03 15.17
N ILE A 517 -22.40 -0.21 16.03
CA ILE A 517 -22.94 0.14 17.33
C ILE A 517 -23.38 1.60 17.21
N ASN A 518 -24.71 1.81 17.12
CA ASN A 518 -25.31 3.14 17.06
C ASN A 518 -25.13 3.87 18.41
N ILE A 519 -24.24 4.85 18.41
CA ILE A 519 -24.28 6.19 19.03
C ILE A 519 -25.06 6.30 20.36
N SER A 520 -24.31 6.21 21.47
CA SER A 520 -24.56 7.03 22.67
C SER A 520 -23.32 7.27 23.54
N ASP A 521 -22.12 6.82 23.16
CA ASP A 521 -20.93 6.91 24.00
C ASP A 521 -19.69 6.97 23.12
N SER A 522 -19.04 8.14 23.05
CA SER A 522 -17.68 8.27 22.51
C SER A 522 -16.72 7.23 23.13
N ALA A 523 -17.02 6.81 24.36
CA ALA A 523 -16.45 5.67 25.06
C ALA A 523 -16.55 4.34 24.28
N LYS A 524 -17.74 3.97 23.77
CA LYS A 524 -17.94 2.71 23.03
C LYS A 524 -17.21 2.71 21.69
N VAL A 525 -17.18 3.86 21.01
CA VAL A 525 -16.38 4.05 19.79
C VAL A 525 -14.90 3.89 20.11
N PHE A 526 -14.41 4.49 21.19
CA PHE A 526 -13.04 4.31 21.63
C PHE A 526 -12.70 2.87 21.98
N HIS A 527 -13.58 2.15 22.68
CA HIS A 527 -13.41 0.74 22.99
C HIS A 527 -13.29 -0.12 21.72
N ALA A 528 -14.13 0.13 20.71
CA ALA A 528 -14.05 -0.58 19.43
C ALA A 528 -12.71 -0.29 18.72
N ILE A 529 -12.29 0.98 18.70
CA ILE A 529 -11.03 1.40 18.10
C ILE A 529 -9.84 0.76 18.84
N TRP A 530 -9.78 0.85 20.17
CA TRP A 530 -8.73 0.23 20.99
C TRP A 530 -8.57 -1.27 20.72
N ASN A 531 -9.70 -1.98 20.58
CA ASN A 531 -9.72 -3.42 20.30
C ASN A 531 -9.25 -3.77 18.88
N ASN A 532 -9.46 -2.89 17.90
CA ASN A 532 -9.03 -3.11 16.51
C ASN A 532 -7.49 -3.14 16.38
N TYR A 533 -6.77 -2.41 17.24
CA TYR A 533 -5.31 -2.39 17.28
C TYR A 533 -4.69 -3.51 18.14
N GLY A 534 -5.52 -4.42 18.70
CA GLY A 534 -5.03 -5.58 19.44
C GLY A 534 -4.39 -5.24 20.79
N ILE A 535 -4.71 -4.09 21.37
CA ILE A 535 -4.22 -3.64 22.68
C ILE A 535 -5.08 -4.29 23.77
N GLY A 536 -4.47 -5.03 24.69
CA GLY A 536 -5.12 -5.63 25.86
C GLY A 536 -5.96 -4.65 26.67
N GLN A 537 -7.02 -5.17 27.31
CA GLN A 537 -8.01 -4.36 28.03
C GLN A 537 -7.67 -4.18 29.51
N ASP A 538 -6.95 -5.16 30.11
CA ASP A 538 -6.72 -5.26 31.56
C ASP A 538 -5.38 -4.65 32.03
N SER A 539 -4.58 -4.11 31.10
CA SER A 539 -3.29 -3.47 31.39
C SER A 539 -3.17 -2.15 30.64
N GLY A 540 -2.14 -1.38 30.94
CA GLY A 540 -1.95 -0.10 30.29
C GLY A 540 -1.67 -0.22 28.79
N PHE A 541 -2.00 0.83 28.03
CA PHE A 541 -1.85 0.88 26.57
C PHE A 541 -0.49 0.40 26.04
N ILE A 542 0.62 0.82 26.66
CA ILE A 542 1.99 0.48 26.24
C ILE A 542 2.31 -0.98 26.58
N GLU A 543 1.98 -1.43 27.80
CA GLU A 543 2.16 -2.82 28.24
C GLU A 543 1.41 -3.81 27.36
N SER A 544 0.29 -3.36 26.81
CA SER A 544 -0.55 -4.07 25.87
C SER A 544 -0.08 -4.02 24.40
N GLY A 545 1.14 -3.53 24.13
CA GLY A 545 1.73 -3.47 22.79
C GLY A 545 1.44 -2.18 22.01
N GLY A 546 0.89 -1.17 22.68
CA GLY A 546 0.58 0.13 22.08
C GLY A 546 1.83 0.94 21.80
N THR A 547 1.91 1.51 20.60
CA THR A 547 3.01 2.41 20.20
C THR A 547 2.49 3.82 20.01
N SER A 548 3.41 4.80 19.91
CA SER A 548 3.07 6.17 19.54
C SER A 548 2.31 6.29 18.21
N VAL A 549 2.58 5.36 17.27
CA VAL A 549 1.91 5.32 15.96
C VAL A 549 0.47 4.82 16.13
N ILE A 550 0.28 3.75 16.91
CA ILE A 550 -1.06 3.23 17.22
C ILE A 550 -1.88 4.27 18.00
N ALA A 551 -1.27 4.94 18.99
CA ALA A 551 -1.94 5.99 19.76
C ALA A 551 -2.41 7.15 18.85
N LEU A 552 -1.56 7.54 17.89
CA LEU A 552 -1.90 8.51 16.86
C LEU A 552 -3.04 8.03 15.96
N GLN A 553 -3.00 6.77 15.51
CA GLN A 553 -4.03 6.19 14.64
C GLN A 553 -5.39 6.07 15.36
N ILE A 554 -5.39 5.60 16.61
CA ILE A 554 -6.57 5.51 17.48
C ILE A 554 -7.18 6.90 17.67
N ALA A 555 -6.37 7.91 17.98
CA ALA A 555 -6.85 9.28 18.15
C ALA A 555 -7.41 9.89 16.85
N ASN A 556 -6.90 9.48 15.67
CA ASN A 556 -7.45 9.92 14.39
C ASN A 556 -8.79 9.30 14.14
N GLU A 557 -8.83 7.99 14.28
CA GLU A 557 -10.00 7.20 13.99
C GLU A 557 -11.15 7.62 14.91
N ILE A 558 -10.88 7.91 16.18
CA ILE A 558 -11.93 8.40 17.09
C ILE A 558 -12.35 9.83 16.74
N SER A 559 -11.44 10.74 16.41
CA SER A 559 -11.82 12.10 16.03
C SER A 559 -12.58 12.16 14.70
N GLU A 560 -12.22 11.31 13.72
CA GLU A 560 -12.97 11.17 12.46
C GLU A 560 -14.35 10.53 12.69
N LYS A 561 -14.44 9.48 13.52
CA LYS A 561 -15.71 8.77 13.78
C LYS A 561 -16.66 9.55 14.68
N THR A 562 -16.14 10.40 15.58
CA THR A 562 -16.97 11.15 16.55
C THR A 562 -17.15 12.63 16.20
N GLY A 563 -16.33 13.18 15.32
CA GLY A 563 -16.30 14.63 15.01
C GLY A 563 -15.79 15.51 16.15
N ASN A 564 -15.25 14.94 17.23
CA ASN A 564 -14.71 15.66 18.38
C ASN A 564 -13.19 15.48 18.51
N GLU A 565 -12.50 16.48 19.04
CA GLU A 565 -11.09 16.36 19.42
C GLU A 565 -10.95 15.91 20.87
N TYR A 566 -9.97 15.04 21.13
CA TYR A 566 -9.65 14.53 22.47
C TYR A 566 -8.19 14.83 22.82
N PRO A 567 -7.84 16.08 23.16
CA PRO A 567 -6.44 16.52 23.28
C PRO A 567 -5.59 15.70 24.26
N GLU A 568 -6.16 15.22 25.37
CA GLU A 568 -5.41 14.42 26.36
C GLU A 568 -5.37 12.93 26.01
N LEU A 569 -6.09 12.46 24.99
CA LEU A 569 -6.28 11.03 24.76
C LEU A 569 -4.97 10.31 24.40
N ILE A 570 -4.21 10.90 23.48
CA ILE A 570 -2.91 10.36 23.09
C ILE A 570 -1.97 10.34 24.29
N GLY A 571 -2.04 11.38 25.12
CA GLY A 571 -1.17 11.47 26.28
C GLY A 571 -1.51 10.45 27.36
N ARG A 572 -2.80 10.21 27.60
CA ARG A 572 -3.29 9.14 28.47
C ARG A 572 -2.82 7.77 28.02
N MET A 573 -2.99 7.45 26.72
CA MET A 573 -2.50 6.20 26.15
C MET A 573 -1.00 6.03 26.37
N LEU A 574 -0.21 7.07 26.11
CA LEU A 574 1.24 6.97 26.23
C LEU A 574 1.78 7.07 27.67
N ARG A 575 0.94 7.47 28.63
CA ARG A 575 1.18 7.24 30.07
C ARG A 575 0.88 5.82 30.52
N ASN A 576 0.61 4.91 29.58
CA ASN A 576 0.19 3.56 29.88
C ASN A 576 -1.12 3.52 30.69
N GLU A 577 -2.03 4.50 30.51
CA GLU A 577 -3.35 4.42 31.13
C GLU A 577 -4.15 3.25 30.54
N THR A 578 -5.04 2.69 31.35
CA THR A 578 -5.92 1.60 30.92
C THR A 578 -6.99 2.12 29.97
N LEU A 579 -7.56 1.19 29.21
CA LEU A 579 -8.71 1.45 28.36
C LEU A 579 -9.83 2.18 29.13
N GLU A 580 -10.14 1.75 30.34
CA GLU A 580 -11.19 2.33 31.20
C GLU A 580 -10.90 3.80 31.57
N SER A 581 -9.65 4.13 31.90
CA SER A 581 -9.25 5.51 32.21
C SER A 581 -9.38 6.43 30.99
N CYS A 582 -8.91 5.97 29.83
CA CYS A 582 -9.05 6.70 28.57
C CYS A 582 -10.53 6.86 28.16
N THR A 583 -11.33 5.80 28.30
CA THR A 583 -12.78 5.79 28.08
C THR A 583 -13.50 6.81 28.99
N ALA A 584 -13.12 6.86 30.28
CA ALA A 584 -13.69 7.82 31.23
C ALA A 584 -13.40 9.27 30.81
N TYR A 585 -12.18 9.57 30.36
CA TYR A 585 -11.83 10.88 29.81
C TYR A 585 -12.68 11.23 28.57
N ILE A 586 -12.77 10.32 27.61
CA ILE A 586 -13.55 10.53 26.38
C ILE A 586 -15.04 10.75 26.67
N SER A 587 -15.57 10.12 27.71
CA SER A 587 -16.96 10.30 28.17
C SER A 587 -17.20 11.66 28.83
N GLN A 588 -16.16 12.29 29.39
CA GLN A 588 -16.23 13.57 30.08
C GLN A 588 -16.06 14.78 29.14
N VAL A 589 -15.47 14.60 27.96
CA VAL A 589 -15.31 15.66 26.96
C VAL A 589 -16.69 16.00 26.38
N LYS A 590 -17.26 17.13 26.79
CA LYS A 590 -18.57 17.62 26.32
C LYS A 590 -18.56 17.83 24.81
N LEU A 591 -19.64 17.40 24.15
CA LEU A 591 -19.95 17.67 22.73
C LEU A 591 -19.86 19.18 22.47
N ASN A 592 -18.91 19.62 21.63
CA ASN A 592 -18.82 21.03 21.24
C ASN A 592 -19.89 21.35 20.19
N VAL A 593 -21.05 21.84 20.65
CA VAL A 593 -21.98 22.64 19.83
C VAL A 593 -21.55 24.11 19.98
N PRO A 594 -21.40 24.88 18.89
CA PRO A 594 -20.84 26.23 18.97
C PRO A 594 -21.86 27.20 19.55
N ASP A 595 -21.55 27.82 20.69
CA ASP A 595 -22.33 28.94 21.22
C ASP A 595 -21.47 30.17 21.58
N ARG A 596 -22.10 31.33 21.39
CA ARG A 596 -21.56 32.70 21.41
C ARG A 596 -21.04 33.17 22.78
N ILE A 597 -19.99 33.99 22.72
CA ILE A 597 -19.61 35.21 23.50
C ILE A 597 -20.31 35.43 24.86
N ILE A 598 -19.51 35.69 25.93
CA ILE A 598 -19.66 36.83 26.90
C ILE A 598 -18.39 36.97 27.77
N LYS A 599 -18.13 38.22 28.18
CA LYS A 599 -16.96 38.87 28.79
C LYS A 599 -16.80 38.68 30.33
N SER A 600 -15.70 39.29 30.83
CA SER A 600 -15.46 39.96 32.15
C SER A 600 -15.23 39.05 33.36
N ASP A 601 -14.37 39.34 34.35
CA ASP A 601 -13.53 40.51 34.67
C ASP A 601 -12.56 40.14 35.84
N GLU A 602 -11.65 41.09 36.16
CA GLU A 602 -11.03 41.37 37.48
C GLU A 602 -9.88 40.48 38.03
N THR A 603 -8.61 40.90 37.88
CA THR A 603 -7.76 41.76 38.77
C THR A 603 -7.14 41.05 39.99
N MET A 604 -5.79 41.04 40.08
CA MET A 604 -5.05 41.78 41.13
C MET A 604 -3.53 41.81 40.88
N LYS A 605 -2.94 42.95 41.29
CA LYS A 605 -1.57 43.44 41.14
C LYS A 605 -0.59 42.75 42.10
N PHE A 606 0.72 42.73 41.80
CA PHE A 606 1.76 43.38 42.63
C PHE A 606 3.10 43.56 41.88
N GLN A 607 3.75 44.68 42.16
CA GLN A 607 4.96 45.25 41.55
C GLN A 607 6.24 44.99 42.39
N LYS A 608 7.40 45.28 41.75
CA LYS A 608 8.73 45.68 42.30
C LYS A 608 9.66 44.51 42.72
N THR A 609 10.97 44.46 42.40
CA THR A 609 11.97 45.51 42.14
C THR A 609 13.15 44.97 41.30
N LEU A 610 13.83 45.92 40.64
CA LEU A 610 15.01 45.84 39.77
C LEU A 610 16.20 44.97 40.22
N ASN A 611 16.81 44.35 39.21
CA ASN A 611 18.24 44.01 39.13
C ASN A 611 19.13 45.25 39.27
N SER A 612 20.34 45.04 39.77
CA SER A 612 21.48 45.79 39.27
C SER A 612 22.78 44.97 39.31
N LEU A 613 23.53 45.09 38.20
CA LEU A 613 24.99 44.94 38.09
C LEU A 613 25.51 43.50 38.03
N GLU A 614 26.51 43.15 37.24
CA GLU A 614 27.15 43.66 36.02
C GLU A 614 28.17 42.57 35.66
N ASP A 615 28.64 42.60 34.42
CA ASP A 615 29.62 41.68 33.85
C ASP A 615 30.86 41.45 34.72
N ASN A 616 31.46 40.26 34.59
CA ASN A 616 32.91 40.18 34.43
C ASN A 616 33.32 38.91 33.68
N GLU A 617 33.89 39.15 32.51
CA GLU A 617 34.67 38.21 31.71
C GLU A 617 35.86 37.66 32.50
N ILE A 618 36.15 36.37 32.34
CA ILE A 618 37.51 35.84 32.54
C ILE A 618 37.89 35.05 31.30
N LEU A 619 38.78 35.66 30.51
CA LEU A 619 39.57 35.07 29.43
C LEU A 619 40.53 33.99 29.96
N HIS A 620 40.75 32.94 29.16
CA HIS A 620 42.05 32.32 28.80
C HIS A 620 41.79 30.92 28.19
N PRO A 621 42.71 30.32 27.40
CA PRO A 621 43.54 30.85 26.32
C PRO A 621 43.28 30.11 24.98
N LYS A 622 43.61 30.77 23.87
CA LYS A 622 43.51 30.24 22.50
C LYS A 622 44.47 29.07 22.29
N ILE A 623 43.94 27.93 21.83
CA ILE A 623 44.71 26.91 21.11
C ILE A 623 44.44 27.15 19.62
N GLN A 624 45.49 27.59 18.89
CA GLN A 624 45.50 27.63 17.44
C GLN A 624 45.40 26.19 16.91
N LYS A 625 44.32 25.90 16.17
CA LYS A 625 44.31 24.82 15.16
C LYS A 625 44.13 25.45 13.79
N SER A 626 45.04 25.09 12.89
CA SER A 626 45.10 25.45 11.48
C SER A 626 43.76 25.20 10.78
N ARG A 627 43.32 26.17 9.97
CA ARG A 627 42.22 26.02 9.00
C ARG A 627 42.58 24.89 8.02
N ASN A 628 41.90 23.76 8.11
CA ASN A 628 41.85 22.76 7.05
C ASN A 628 40.50 22.89 6.34
N ASP A 629 40.52 22.96 5.01
CA ASP A 629 39.40 23.23 4.10
C ASP A 629 38.31 22.12 4.02
N ASN A 630 38.12 21.31 5.06
CA ASN A 630 37.27 20.10 5.05
C ASN A 630 36.11 20.09 6.09
N GLU A 631 35.66 21.25 6.55
CA GLU A 631 34.59 21.37 7.55
C GLU A 631 33.22 21.70 6.93
N TRP A 632 32.14 21.14 7.49
CA TRP A 632 30.78 21.63 7.19
C TRP A 632 30.59 22.99 7.87
N LEU A 633 29.83 23.89 7.24
CA LEU A 633 29.67 25.26 7.73
C LEU A 633 28.39 25.44 8.55
N TRP A 634 27.29 24.94 8.01
CA TRP A 634 25.96 25.01 8.62
C TRP A 634 25.09 23.84 8.17
N GLN A 635 24.06 23.53 8.96
CA GLN A 635 23.02 22.56 8.61
C GLN A 635 21.63 23.07 9.00
N LYS A 636 20.63 22.67 8.22
CA LYS A 636 19.21 23.07 8.28
C LYS A 636 18.36 21.82 8.47
N ASN A 637 17.54 21.79 9.52
CA ASN A 637 16.61 20.67 9.79
C ASN A 637 15.44 21.15 10.66
N LYS A 638 14.20 20.73 10.33
CA LYS A 638 12.98 20.99 11.13
C LYS A 638 12.87 22.42 11.68
N GLY A 639 13.03 23.44 10.82
CA GLY A 639 12.93 24.85 11.19
C GLY A 639 14.10 25.40 12.02
N ARG A 640 15.20 24.62 12.20
CA ARG A 640 16.41 25.05 12.89
C ARG A 640 17.59 25.17 11.92
N ILE A 641 18.47 26.11 12.24
CA ILE A 641 19.77 26.29 11.58
C ILE A 641 20.85 26.15 12.65
N SER A 642 21.78 25.22 12.43
CA SER A 642 22.95 25.00 13.30
C SER A 642 24.22 25.38 12.55
N PHE A 643 25.16 26.01 13.25
CA PHE A 643 26.44 26.47 12.69
C PHE A 643 27.59 25.69 13.31
N ASN A 644 28.62 25.43 12.50
CA ASN A 644 29.89 24.95 13.01
C ASN A 644 30.69 26.15 13.57
N ASN A 645 31.28 26.01 14.77
CA ASN A 645 32.16 27.02 15.41
C ASN A 645 31.56 28.39 15.82
N ASN A 646 30.25 28.50 16.11
CA ASN A 646 29.63 29.70 16.72
C ASN A 646 29.76 31.04 15.97
N GLU A 647 30.36 31.11 14.78
CA GLU A 647 30.31 32.33 13.96
C GLU A 647 29.08 32.31 13.05
N PRO A 648 28.10 33.22 13.24
CA PRO A 648 27.04 33.39 12.25
C PRO A 648 27.68 33.95 10.98
N LEU A 649 27.78 33.14 9.94
CA LEU A 649 28.09 33.63 8.60
C LEU A 649 27.04 34.70 8.24
N LYS A 650 27.48 35.97 8.22
CA LYS A 650 26.72 37.06 7.60
C LYS A 650 26.49 36.64 6.15
N ASN A 651 25.23 36.39 5.79
CA ASN A 651 24.74 35.91 4.48
C ASN A 651 24.65 34.37 4.30
N ILE A 652 24.04 33.63 5.24
CA ILE A 652 23.26 32.47 4.77
C ILE A 652 22.08 33.05 3.99
N HIS A 653 22.05 32.82 2.69
CA HIS A 653 21.05 33.35 1.77
C HIS A 653 19.64 32.89 2.21
N ASN A 654 18.92 33.80 2.87
CA ASN A 654 17.46 33.77 2.96
C ASN A 654 16.94 33.97 1.54
N TRP A 655 15.82 33.33 1.20
CA TRP A 655 15.19 33.42 -0.12
C TRP A 655 15.13 34.87 -0.60
N LYS A 656 15.98 35.24 -1.57
CA LYS A 656 16.03 36.59 -2.14
C LYS A 656 14.98 36.70 -3.24
N SER A 657 13.70 36.77 -2.87
CA SER A 657 12.67 37.27 -3.78
C SER A 657 11.91 38.42 -3.11
N ASN A 658 11.98 39.59 -3.73
CA ASN A 658 11.10 40.72 -3.44
C ASN A 658 9.75 40.57 -4.20
N GLY A 659 9.34 39.35 -4.57
CA GLY A 659 8.23 39.10 -5.51
C GLY A 659 7.50 37.78 -5.31
N GLU A 660 6.23 37.78 -5.76
CA GLU A 660 5.22 36.72 -5.70
C GLU A 660 5.76 35.37 -6.23
N ILE A 661 5.93 34.39 -5.33
CA ILE A 661 6.14 33.00 -5.70
C ILE A 661 4.87 32.52 -6.40
N LYS A 662 4.95 32.13 -7.68
CA LYS A 662 3.75 31.77 -8.46
C LYS A 662 3.55 30.27 -8.54
N THR A 663 4.62 29.50 -8.66
CA THR A 663 4.52 28.05 -8.92
C THR A 663 5.57 27.24 -8.17
N ILE A 664 5.20 25.99 -7.86
CA ILE A 664 6.10 24.95 -7.36
C ILE A 664 6.20 23.87 -8.45
N SER A 665 7.42 23.43 -8.75
CA SER A 665 7.67 22.35 -9.69
C SER A 665 8.66 21.35 -9.09
N ILE A 666 8.55 20.07 -9.45
CA ILE A 666 9.57 19.09 -9.07
C ILE A 666 10.84 19.40 -9.86
N LYS A 667 11.93 19.69 -9.16
CA LYS A 667 13.27 19.74 -9.76
C LYS A 667 13.84 18.34 -9.89
N GLN A 668 13.68 17.54 -8.84
CA GLN A 668 14.17 16.16 -8.79
C GLN A 668 13.40 15.35 -7.74
N SER A 669 13.31 14.03 -7.95
CA SER A 669 12.78 13.10 -6.96
C SER A 669 13.63 11.82 -6.88
N TYR A 670 13.67 11.22 -5.70
CA TYR A 670 14.42 9.99 -5.44
C TYR A 670 13.57 8.97 -4.70
N ASN A 671 13.27 7.84 -5.34
CA ASN A 671 12.54 6.74 -4.72
C ASN A 671 13.45 5.94 -3.78
N LEU A 672 13.04 5.82 -2.51
CA LEU A 672 13.73 5.14 -1.43
C LEU A 672 13.03 3.83 -1.00
N LEU A 673 12.22 3.23 -1.89
CA LEU A 673 11.55 1.92 -1.79
C LEU A 673 10.44 1.79 -0.72
N LYS A 674 10.46 2.60 0.34
CA LYS A 674 9.44 2.68 1.38
C LYS A 674 9.28 4.15 1.84
N CYS A 675 8.28 4.42 2.68
CA CYS A 675 7.97 5.74 3.21
C CYS A 675 9.19 6.54 3.68
N VAL A 676 9.19 7.84 3.38
CA VAL A 676 10.21 8.80 3.81
C VAL A 676 9.63 9.74 4.87
N ASP A 677 9.50 9.24 6.11
CA ASP A 677 8.96 10.00 7.23
C ASP A 677 10.03 10.87 7.94
N ALA A 678 11.31 10.52 7.79
CA ALA A 678 12.41 11.31 8.35
C ALA A 678 12.50 12.68 7.67
N SER A 679 12.63 13.75 8.44
CA SER A 679 12.85 15.08 7.85
C SER A 679 14.27 15.19 7.29
N PRO A 680 14.46 15.72 6.08
CA PRO A 680 15.78 15.90 5.48
C PRO A 680 16.65 16.86 6.29
N THR A 681 17.96 16.72 6.15
CA THR A 681 18.96 17.69 6.63
C THR A 681 19.66 18.28 5.43
N ILE A 682 19.54 19.60 5.24
CA ILE A 682 20.30 20.34 4.22
C ILE A 682 21.57 20.90 4.86
N PHE A 683 22.72 20.72 4.23
CA PHE A 683 24.00 21.18 4.79
C PHE A 683 24.93 21.73 3.72
N SER A 684 25.81 22.64 4.13
CA SER A 684 26.89 23.15 3.28
C SER A 684 28.21 22.45 3.61
N TYR A 685 28.85 21.93 2.57
CA TYR A 685 30.17 21.32 2.65
C TYR A 685 31.05 21.82 1.51
N SER A 686 32.21 22.40 1.82
CA SER A 686 33.15 22.96 0.83
C SER A 686 32.48 23.92 -0.17
N GLY A 687 31.55 24.76 0.30
CA GLY A 687 30.82 25.73 -0.53
C GLY A 687 29.68 25.14 -1.39
N GLN A 688 29.44 23.83 -1.34
CA GLN A 688 28.35 23.17 -2.06
C GLN A 688 27.22 22.77 -1.10
N ILE A 689 25.99 22.72 -1.61
CA ILE A 689 24.80 22.42 -0.82
C ILE A 689 24.31 20.99 -1.09
N TYR A 690 24.09 20.25 -0.01
CA TYR A 690 23.63 18.87 -0.04
C TYR A 690 22.37 18.69 0.80
N ALA A 691 21.58 17.68 0.49
CA ALA A 691 20.49 17.19 1.32
C ALA A 691 20.72 15.71 1.64
N SER A 692 20.38 15.30 2.87
CA SER A 692 20.36 13.89 3.25
C SER A 692 19.12 13.52 4.05
N VAL A 693 18.56 12.33 3.79
CA VAL A 693 17.35 11.82 4.43
C VAL A 693 17.39 10.29 4.57
N GLY A 694 16.78 9.76 5.61
CA GLY A 694 16.57 8.32 5.81
C GLY A 694 15.14 7.88 5.43
N SER A 695 14.94 6.58 5.26
CA SER A 695 13.64 6.00 4.87
C SER A 695 13.32 4.71 5.62
N HIS A 696 12.07 4.23 5.49
CA HIS A 696 11.61 3.00 6.11
C HIS A 696 12.20 1.71 5.52
N SER A 697 12.92 1.81 4.40
CA SER A 697 13.67 0.71 3.80
C SER A 697 15.08 0.58 4.37
N GLY A 698 15.48 1.49 5.27
CA GLY A 698 16.85 1.61 5.77
C GLY A 698 17.78 2.36 4.82
N ILE A 699 17.28 2.89 3.70
CA ILE A 699 18.09 3.69 2.76
C ILE A 699 18.25 5.12 3.32
N ILE A 700 19.50 5.54 3.45
CA ILE A 700 19.95 6.92 3.56
C ILE A 700 20.30 7.40 2.15
N CYS A 701 19.64 8.45 1.69
CA CYS A 701 19.97 9.14 0.45
C CYS A 701 20.70 10.44 0.78
N THR A 702 21.80 10.73 0.06
CA THR A 702 22.50 12.01 0.07
C THR A 702 22.65 12.51 -1.37
N THR A 703 22.28 13.76 -1.62
CA THR A 703 22.25 14.37 -2.95
C THR A 703 22.73 15.81 -2.89
N ARG A 704 23.32 16.30 -3.99
CA ARG A 704 23.62 17.72 -4.17
C ARG A 704 22.38 18.50 -4.63
N LEU A 705 22.18 19.74 -4.17
CA LEU A 705 21.02 20.58 -4.50
C LEU A 705 21.25 21.55 -5.67
N GLU A 706 22.47 22.03 -5.84
CA GLU A 706 22.88 22.97 -6.89
C GLU A 706 23.71 22.24 -7.97
N GLN A 707 23.08 21.91 -9.09
CA GLN A 707 23.73 21.39 -10.30
C GLN A 707 23.33 22.24 -11.50
N GLU A 708 24.31 22.73 -12.26
CA GLU A 708 24.10 23.47 -13.52
C GLU A 708 24.27 22.57 -14.77
N ASN A 709 24.89 21.38 -14.69
CA ASN A 709 25.12 20.50 -15.85
C ASN A 709 25.11 18.98 -15.53
N SER A 710 24.09 18.30 -16.06
CA SER A 710 23.98 16.93 -16.63
C SER A 710 24.60 15.64 -16.04
N THR A 711 25.07 15.56 -14.78
CA THR A 711 25.26 14.23 -14.14
C THR A 711 24.72 14.21 -12.71
N GLU A 712 23.68 13.41 -12.45
CA GLU A 712 23.07 13.26 -11.12
C GLU A 712 24.06 12.59 -10.15
N GLU A 713 24.58 13.35 -9.17
CA GLU A 713 25.40 12.79 -8.09
C GLU A 713 24.51 12.51 -6.87
N LYS A 714 24.16 11.23 -6.70
CA LYS A 714 23.46 10.70 -5.51
C LYS A 714 24.28 9.59 -4.87
N TRP A 715 24.22 9.51 -3.55
CA TRP A 715 24.82 8.43 -2.76
C TRP A 715 23.74 7.78 -1.90
N ASN A 716 23.66 6.46 -1.98
CA ASN A 716 22.74 5.66 -1.18
C ASN A 716 23.53 4.75 -0.25
N VAL A 717 23.18 4.79 1.03
CA VAL A 717 23.74 3.93 2.07
C VAL A 717 22.60 3.17 2.71
N VAL A 718 22.75 1.85 2.92
CA VAL A 718 21.66 1.00 3.43
C VAL A 718 22.02 0.53 4.84
N LEU A 719 21.14 0.83 5.79
CA LEU A 719 21.15 0.27 7.15
C LEU A 719 20.16 -0.90 7.27
N PRO A 720 20.30 -1.76 8.30
CA PRO A 720 19.53 -3.00 8.39
C PRO A 720 18.02 -2.83 8.59
N ASP A 721 17.58 -1.68 9.09
CA ASP A 721 16.19 -1.41 9.42
C ASP A 721 15.83 0.07 9.17
N ARG A 722 14.56 0.41 9.43
CA ARG A 722 13.96 1.72 9.25
C ARG A 722 14.74 2.86 9.91
N ILE A 723 14.72 4.01 9.24
CA ILE A 723 15.28 5.27 9.71
C ILE A 723 14.17 6.33 9.72
N GLU A 724 13.77 6.76 10.92
CA GLU A 724 12.83 7.89 11.13
C GLU A 724 13.52 9.13 11.72
N ALA A 725 14.73 8.98 12.26
CA ALA A 725 15.54 10.08 12.79
C ALA A 725 16.09 10.94 11.64
N SER A 726 16.13 12.26 11.83
CA SER A 726 16.90 13.13 10.92
C SER A 726 18.39 12.90 11.13
N ILE A 727 19.14 12.90 10.04
CA ILE A 727 20.58 12.66 10.05
C ILE A 727 21.29 13.92 10.53
N LEU A 728 22.11 13.78 11.57
CA LEU A 728 22.96 14.85 12.07
C LEU A 728 24.27 14.85 11.29
N ILE A 729 24.63 15.98 10.69
CA ILE A 729 25.84 16.09 9.87
C ILE A 729 27.05 16.46 10.73
N ALA A 730 28.15 15.74 10.51
CA ALA A 730 29.47 15.97 11.07
C ALA A 730 30.51 16.21 9.96
N ASN A 731 31.77 16.45 10.34
CA ASN A 731 32.86 16.68 9.40
C ASN A 731 33.10 15.48 8.45
N ASN A 732 33.73 15.73 7.31
CA ASN A 732 34.11 14.71 6.31
C ASN A 732 32.94 13.87 5.77
N PHE A 733 31.77 14.48 5.53
CA PHE A 733 30.55 13.79 5.08
C PHE A 733 30.09 12.66 6.04
N MET A 734 30.51 12.70 7.29
CA MET A 734 30.02 11.76 8.28
C MET A 734 28.63 12.18 8.75
N GLY A 735 27.71 11.22 8.82
CA GLY A 735 26.37 11.36 9.38
C GLY A 735 26.24 10.54 10.65
N ILE A 736 25.48 11.07 11.60
CA ILE A 736 25.06 10.36 12.81
C ILE A 736 23.56 10.15 12.73
N VAL A 737 23.12 8.90 12.86
CA VAL A 737 21.70 8.56 12.73
C VAL A 737 21.34 7.32 13.55
N GLY A 738 20.16 7.35 14.17
CA GLY A 738 19.58 6.21 14.85
C GLY A 738 18.77 5.34 13.89
N CYS A 739 18.80 4.02 14.10
CA CYS A 739 18.07 3.04 13.30
C CYS A 739 17.18 2.17 14.20
N TYR A 740 16.15 1.58 13.61
CA TYR A 740 15.21 0.69 14.29
C TYR A 740 15.80 -0.67 14.65
N ASP A 741 17.02 -0.97 14.20
CA ASP A 741 17.78 -2.13 14.66
C ASP A 741 18.39 -1.95 16.06
N GLY A 742 18.17 -0.79 16.70
CA GLY A 742 18.69 -0.47 18.02
C GLY A 742 20.16 -0.01 18.00
N PHE A 743 20.67 0.48 16.86
CA PHE A 743 22.01 1.04 16.76
C PHE A 743 22.01 2.53 16.40
N LEU A 744 22.92 3.27 17.03
CA LEU A 744 23.37 4.59 16.60
C LEU A 744 24.57 4.41 15.67
N TYR A 745 24.47 4.93 14.46
CA TYR A 745 25.51 4.81 13.44
C TYR A 745 26.27 6.12 13.28
N TYR A 746 27.60 6.04 13.20
CA TYR A 746 28.46 7.10 12.66
C TYR A 746 29.08 6.61 11.35
N ILE A 747 28.56 7.15 10.25
CA ILE A 747 28.71 6.56 8.93
C ILE A 747 29.05 7.62 7.88
N ASN A 748 29.92 7.27 6.94
CA ASN A 748 30.20 8.15 5.81
C ASN A 748 29.05 8.12 4.81
N LEU A 749 28.43 9.27 4.57
CA LEU A 749 27.21 9.38 3.75
C LEU A 749 27.43 9.15 2.25
N LYS A 750 28.67 9.13 1.77
CA LYS A 750 29.00 8.84 0.37
C LYS A 750 29.40 7.39 0.14
N SER A 751 30.29 6.87 0.99
CA SER A 751 30.87 5.52 0.84
C SER A 751 30.12 4.43 1.60
N GLY A 752 29.30 4.79 2.59
CA GLY A 752 28.67 3.85 3.52
C GLY A 752 29.63 3.24 4.54
N ALA A 753 30.89 3.68 4.60
CA ALA A 753 31.85 3.21 5.58
C ALA A 753 31.39 3.60 7.00
N ILE A 754 31.17 2.59 7.85
CA ILE A 754 30.82 2.79 9.26
C ILE A 754 32.11 3.01 10.04
N GLN A 755 32.26 4.18 10.66
CA GLN A 755 33.40 4.47 11.52
C GLN A 755 33.22 3.81 12.89
N TRP A 756 32.02 3.91 13.45
CA TRP A 756 31.61 3.14 14.62
C TRP A 756 30.08 3.03 14.64
N LYS A 757 29.58 2.06 15.43
CA LYS A 757 28.17 1.96 15.78
C LYS A 757 28.01 1.56 17.24
N VAL A 758 27.00 2.11 17.91
CA VAL A 758 26.73 1.89 19.34
C VAL A 758 25.37 1.23 19.49
N LYS A 759 25.32 0.13 20.25
CA LYS A 759 24.08 -0.60 20.53
C LYS A 759 23.33 0.05 21.71
N THR A 760 22.07 0.39 21.51
CA THR A 760 21.11 0.73 22.57
C THR A 760 20.29 -0.50 22.95
N GLY A 761 19.52 -0.42 24.02
CA GLY A 761 18.65 -1.52 24.48
C GLY A 761 17.42 -1.74 23.60
N ASP A 762 17.04 -0.72 22.83
CA ASP A 762 15.85 -0.70 21.97
C ASP A 762 16.05 0.30 20.81
N ILE A 763 15.04 0.45 19.95
CA ILE A 763 15.04 1.28 18.74
C ILE A 763 15.36 2.75 19.02
N ILE A 764 15.89 3.43 18.01
CA ILE A 764 16.23 4.86 18.07
C ILE A 764 15.42 5.62 17.01
N LYS A 765 14.51 6.50 17.47
CA LYS A 765 13.66 7.34 16.62
C LYS A 765 14.02 8.83 16.66
N CYS A 766 14.55 9.32 17.78
CA CYS A 766 14.88 10.74 17.92
C CYS A 766 16.14 11.10 17.13
N SER A 767 16.29 12.37 16.75
CA SER A 767 17.51 12.85 16.10
C SER A 767 18.63 13.00 17.14
N ALA A 768 19.85 12.64 16.77
CA ALA A 768 21.02 12.91 17.61
C ALA A 768 21.30 14.42 17.68
N VAL A 769 21.90 14.88 18.80
CA VAL A 769 22.43 16.23 18.92
C VAL A 769 23.89 16.25 19.34
N PHE A 770 24.64 17.18 18.79
CA PHE A 770 26.10 17.28 18.96
C PHE A 770 26.48 18.52 19.77
N CYS A 771 27.40 18.33 20.73
CA CYS A 771 28.09 19.41 21.44
C CYS A 771 29.50 19.59 20.85
N SER A 772 29.70 20.67 20.10
CA SER A 772 30.93 20.92 19.34
C SER A 772 32.15 21.20 20.20
N LYS A 773 31.99 21.83 21.37
CA LYS A 773 33.10 22.10 22.28
C LYS A 773 33.68 20.84 22.94
N LYS A 774 32.93 19.72 22.95
CA LYS A 774 33.25 18.55 23.77
C LYS A 774 33.30 17.21 23.02
N MET A 775 33.05 17.21 21.71
CA MET A 775 33.04 15.98 20.90
C MET A 775 32.06 14.92 21.44
N LYS A 776 30.90 15.36 21.93
CA LYS A 776 29.87 14.50 22.53
C LYS A 776 28.60 14.48 21.70
N VAL A 777 28.01 13.30 21.58
CA VAL A 777 26.73 13.05 20.93
C VAL A 777 25.72 12.62 21.98
N PHE A 778 24.55 13.24 21.99
CA PHE A 778 23.44 12.85 22.86
C PHE A 778 22.30 12.27 22.03
N ILE A 779 21.76 11.15 22.50
CA ILE A 779 20.64 10.47 21.85
C ILE A 779 19.74 9.80 22.89
N GLY A 780 18.42 9.88 22.69
CA GLY A 780 17.42 9.12 23.44
C GLY A 780 17.03 7.84 22.71
N SER A 781 16.74 6.77 23.46
CA SER A 781 16.26 5.50 22.91
C SER A 781 14.92 5.09 23.53
N TYR A 782 14.26 4.14 22.87
CA TYR A 782 13.05 3.51 23.40
C TYR A 782 13.29 2.71 24.68
N ASP A 783 14.54 2.36 24.98
CA ASP A 783 14.95 1.64 26.19
C ASP A 783 14.92 2.47 27.48
N HIS A 784 14.40 3.70 27.42
CA HIS A 784 14.26 4.66 28.51
C HIS A 784 15.56 5.36 28.95
N TYR A 785 16.65 5.17 28.20
CA TYR A 785 17.93 5.82 28.47
C TYR A 785 18.20 6.96 27.49
N ILE A 786 18.83 8.01 28.01
CA ILE A 786 19.62 8.94 27.22
C ILE A 786 21.08 8.50 27.29
N TYR A 787 21.71 8.46 26.12
CA TYR A 787 23.11 8.09 25.94
C TYR A 787 23.94 9.32 25.63
N CYS A 788 25.10 9.43 26.29
CA CYS A 788 26.17 10.32 25.90
C CYS A 788 27.31 9.49 25.31
N VAL A 789 27.58 9.69 24.03
CA VAL A 789 28.56 8.92 23.26
C VAL A 789 29.69 9.84 22.81
N SER A 790 30.92 9.35 22.90
CA SER A 790 32.11 9.99 22.34
C SER A 790 32.05 9.96 20.81
N LEU A 791 32.21 11.12 20.16
CA LEU A 791 32.26 11.19 18.70
C LEU A 791 33.50 10.48 18.13
N GLU A 792 34.60 10.45 18.89
CA GLU A 792 35.90 9.97 18.43
C GLU A 792 35.90 8.45 18.15
N ASP A 793 35.37 7.67 19.09
CA ASP A 793 35.48 6.21 19.11
C ASP A 793 34.14 5.49 19.33
N GLY A 794 33.04 6.23 19.54
CA GLY A 794 31.74 5.65 19.83
C GLY A 794 31.62 5.08 21.25
N SER A 795 32.58 5.34 22.15
CA SER A 795 32.47 4.88 23.53
C SER A 795 31.31 5.58 24.26
N THR A 796 30.54 4.83 25.04
CA THR A 796 29.50 5.42 25.89
C THR A 796 30.17 6.06 27.10
N ILE A 797 30.12 7.39 27.19
CA ILE A 797 30.71 8.17 28.29
C ILE A 797 29.85 7.98 29.55
N TRP A 798 28.55 8.12 29.38
CA TRP A 798 27.55 7.82 30.39
C TRP A 798 26.22 7.52 29.72
N LYS A 799 25.36 6.80 30.42
CA LYS A 799 23.95 6.68 30.09
C LYS A 799 23.13 6.90 31.36
N ALA A 800 22.01 7.59 31.23
CA ALA A 800 21.14 7.89 32.36
C ALA A 800 19.72 7.40 32.06
N LYS A 801 19.15 6.63 32.98
CA LYS A 801 17.72 6.32 32.99
C LYS A 801 17.03 7.45 33.74
N LEU A 802 16.09 8.12 33.07
CA LEU A 802 15.40 9.28 33.65
C LEU A 802 14.10 8.87 34.32
N CYS A 803 13.37 7.99 33.65
CA CYS A 803 12.10 7.43 34.07
C CYS A 803 11.91 6.05 33.41
N ASP A 804 10.81 5.40 33.72
CA ASP A 804 10.41 4.13 33.08
C ASP A 804 9.67 4.36 31.75
N SER A 805 10.07 5.39 31.00
CA SER A 805 9.42 5.78 29.75
C SER A 805 10.41 6.15 28.66
N SER A 806 10.03 5.86 27.41
CA SER A 806 10.89 6.00 26.23
C SER A 806 11.18 7.47 25.90
N ILE A 807 12.30 7.70 25.20
CA ILE A 807 12.73 9.04 24.83
C ILE A 807 12.65 9.20 23.31
N VAL A 808 11.70 10.02 22.86
CA VAL A 808 11.48 10.28 21.42
C VAL A 808 11.68 11.74 21.03
N ALA A 809 11.55 12.67 21.97
CA ALA A 809 11.81 14.07 21.71
C ALA A 809 13.32 14.27 21.49
N THR A 810 13.67 15.05 20.46
CA THR A 810 15.07 15.39 20.19
C THR A 810 15.61 16.25 21.34
N PRO A 811 16.71 15.85 22.03
CA PRO A 811 17.30 16.66 23.09
C PRO A 811 17.80 18.01 22.57
N ILE A 812 18.04 18.96 23.47
CA ILE A 812 18.70 20.23 23.15
C ILE A 812 19.89 20.45 24.09
N VAL A 813 21.01 20.88 23.53
CA VAL A 813 22.22 21.21 24.28
C VAL A 813 22.21 22.71 24.57
N HIS A 814 22.42 23.08 25.83
CA HIS A 814 22.68 24.47 26.23
C HIS A 814 24.11 24.61 26.74
N GLU A 815 24.95 25.24 25.93
CA GLU A 815 26.39 25.38 26.18
C GLU A 815 26.69 26.22 27.42
N ARG A 816 25.92 27.29 27.68
CA ARG A 816 26.20 28.24 28.77
C ARG A 816 26.07 27.58 30.14
N THR A 817 25.04 26.75 30.33
CA THR A 817 24.79 26.04 31.60
C THR A 817 25.40 24.65 31.61
N ASN A 818 26.13 24.26 30.55
CA ASN A 818 26.67 22.92 30.38
C ASN A 818 25.61 21.81 30.55
N SER A 819 24.39 22.05 30.09
CA SER A 819 23.28 21.11 30.27
C SER A 819 22.76 20.56 28.95
N VAL A 820 22.20 19.35 29.02
CA VAL A 820 21.38 18.75 27.97
C VAL A 820 19.96 18.62 28.51
N LEU A 821 18.99 19.14 27.77
CA LEU A 821 17.60 19.20 28.17
C LEU A 821 16.74 18.38 27.22
N LEU A 822 15.78 17.64 27.76
CA LEU A 822 14.91 16.78 26.97
C LEU A 822 13.59 16.52 27.69
N GLY A 823 12.60 16.11 26.89
CA GLY A 823 11.34 15.56 27.36
C GLY A 823 11.23 14.07 27.05
N THR A 824 10.39 13.38 27.80
CA THR A 824 10.17 11.94 27.68
C THR A 824 8.69 11.62 27.43
N LEU A 825 8.38 10.37 27.09
CA LEU A 825 7.01 9.98 26.79
C LEU A 825 6.08 9.93 28.01
N ASP A 826 6.57 9.98 29.24
CA ASP A 826 5.70 10.12 30.42
C ASP A 826 5.43 11.58 30.82
N GLY A 827 5.94 12.56 30.06
CA GLY A 827 5.79 13.98 30.39
C GLY A 827 6.92 14.55 31.25
N THR A 828 7.91 13.74 31.64
CA THR A 828 9.07 14.22 32.39
C THR A 828 9.99 15.04 31.50
N CYS A 829 10.30 16.25 31.97
CA CYS A 829 11.24 17.18 31.37
C CYS A 829 12.44 17.33 32.32
N VAL A 830 13.64 17.13 31.80
CA VAL A 830 14.86 17.18 32.63
C VAL A 830 15.91 18.10 32.03
N SER A 831 16.79 18.56 32.90
CA SER A 831 18.09 19.12 32.57
C SER A 831 19.16 18.26 33.23
N LEU A 832 20.13 17.80 32.43
CA LEU A 832 21.24 16.96 32.89
C LEU A 832 22.57 17.65 32.63
N ASP A 833 23.55 17.42 33.49
CA ASP A 833 24.93 17.82 33.23
C ASP A 833 25.50 17.02 32.05
N GLN A 834 26.03 17.71 31.04
CA GLN A 834 26.57 17.08 29.82
C GLN A 834 27.78 16.17 30.08
N ASN A 835 28.50 16.35 31.20
CA ASN A 835 29.72 15.60 31.48
C ASN A 835 29.47 14.30 32.23
N LYS A 836 28.59 14.33 33.22
CA LYS A 836 28.35 13.23 34.14
C LYS A 836 26.99 12.58 33.96
N GLY A 837 26.05 13.23 33.27
CA GLY A 837 24.66 12.78 33.16
C GLY A 837 23.85 12.97 34.45
N ASN A 838 24.38 13.75 35.40
CA ASN A 838 23.70 14.01 36.68
C ASN A 838 22.48 14.91 36.45
N LEU A 839 21.39 14.60 37.13
CA LEU A 839 20.18 15.43 37.12
C LEU A 839 20.46 16.80 37.75
N LEU A 840 20.18 17.87 37.02
CA LEU A 840 20.26 19.26 37.51
C LEU A 840 18.91 19.71 38.04
N TRP A 841 17.85 19.52 37.25
CA TRP A 841 16.48 19.75 37.67
C TRP A 841 15.52 18.91 36.82
N MET A 842 14.31 18.72 37.34
CA MET A 842 13.24 17.95 36.71
C MET A 842 11.91 18.64 36.94
N CYS A 843 11.08 18.70 35.89
CA CYS A 843 9.68 19.07 35.99
C CYS A 843 8.84 18.04 35.22
N HIS A 844 7.53 18.08 35.42
CA HIS A 844 6.63 17.06 34.87
C HIS A 844 5.39 17.70 34.28
N PHE A 845 5.10 17.36 33.03
CA PHE A 845 3.84 17.63 32.37
C PHE A 845 2.89 16.48 32.61
N LYS A 846 1.59 16.74 32.45
CA LYS A 846 0.61 15.67 32.51
C LYS A 846 0.83 14.74 31.33
N ASP A 847 0.96 15.27 30.11
CA ASP A 847 1.01 14.51 28.87
C ASP A 847 2.44 14.34 28.32
N PRO A 848 2.69 13.29 27.50
CA PRO A 848 3.98 13.01 26.84
C PRO A 848 4.57 14.19 26.11
N ILE A 849 5.90 14.23 26.04
CA ILE A 849 6.64 15.20 25.22
C ILE A 849 7.17 14.51 23.96
N PHE A 850 6.60 14.84 22.80
CA PHE A 850 7.13 14.45 21.48
C PHE A 850 7.97 15.54 20.84
N SER A 851 7.54 16.78 21.06
CA SER A 851 8.16 17.95 20.43
C SER A 851 9.52 18.22 21.06
N ALA A 852 10.51 18.53 20.22
CA ALA A 852 11.81 18.98 20.72
C ALA A 852 11.63 20.34 21.43
N PRO A 853 12.15 20.51 22.66
CA PRO A 853 12.04 21.77 23.36
C PRO A 853 12.87 22.87 22.68
N VAL A 854 12.49 24.12 22.88
CA VAL A 854 13.20 25.29 22.34
C VAL A 854 13.70 26.19 23.43
N ILE A 855 14.88 26.77 23.20
CA ILE A 855 15.45 27.79 24.07
C ILE A 855 15.02 29.16 23.53
N SER A 856 14.44 29.97 24.41
CA SER A 856 14.05 31.36 24.14
C SER A 856 14.90 32.30 24.97
N CYS A 857 15.34 33.40 24.35
CA CYS A 857 16.11 34.47 24.99
C CYS A 857 17.40 33.98 25.73
N ASN A 858 17.89 32.77 25.43
CA ASN A 858 18.98 32.08 26.14
C ASN A 858 18.82 32.00 27.68
N LYS A 859 17.58 32.09 28.17
CA LYS A 859 17.27 32.09 29.62
C LYS A 859 16.15 31.13 29.98
N SER A 860 15.21 30.91 29.06
CA SER A 860 14.09 30.02 29.26
C SER A 860 14.07 28.88 28.26
N ILE A 861 13.63 27.71 28.70
CA ILE A 861 13.33 26.56 27.86
C ILE A 861 11.82 26.35 27.83
N ILE A 862 11.28 26.15 26.63
CA ILE A 862 9.86 25.93 26.41
C ILE A 862 9.66 24.47 26.01
N PHE A 863 8.81 23.80 26.78
CA PHE A 863 8.31 22.46 26.47
C PHE A 863 6.85 22.54 26.04
N CYS A 864 6.44 21.61 25.19
CA CYS A 864 5.04 21.41 24.82
C CYS A 864 4.73 19.92 24.90
N ASP A 865 3.70 19.59 25.67
CA ASP A 865 3.15 18.25 25.67
C ASP A 865 2.22 18.01 24.47
N VAL A 866 1.90 16.74 24.22
CA VAL A 866 1.04 16.34 23.11
C VAL A 866 -0.39 16.86 23.19
N SER A 867 -0.85 17.34 24.34
CA SER A 867 -2.20 17.90 24.50
C SER A 867 -2.27 19.38 24.09
N GLY A 868 -1.11 20.01 23.89
CA GLY A 868 -1.00 21.42 23.53
C GLY A 868 -0.76 22.35 24.73
N VAL A 869 -0.34 21.80 25.88
CA VAL A 869 0.07 22.61 27.02
C VAL A 869 1.54 23.01 26.83
N LEU A 870 1.79 24.32 26.80
CA LEU A 870 3.12 24.89 26.76
C LEU A 870 3.50 25.46 28.12
N ALA A 871 4.72 25.22 28.55
CA ALA A 871 5.29 25.95 29.68
C ALA A 871 6.75 26.30 29.46
N ALA A 872 7.11 27.50 29.89
CA ALA A 872 8.50 27.94 29.96
C ALA A 872 9.05 27.75 31.36
N PHE A 873 10.30 27.32 31.42
CA PHE A 873 11.05 27.14 32.65
C PHE A 873 12.37 27.89 32.54
N ASP A 874 12.85 28.40 33.66
CA ASP A 874 14.20 28.92 33.75
C ASP A 874 15.22 27.79 33.52
N ILE A 875 16.19 28.00 32.63
CA ILE A 875 17.13 26.94 32.22
C ILE A 875 18.07 26.52 33.36
N GLU A 876 18.39 27.43 34.29
CA GLU A 876 19.38 27.16 35.33
C GLU A 876 18.77 26.38 36.49
N ASN A 877 17.58 26.78 36.95
CA ASN A 877 16.95 26.22 38.15
C ASN A 877 15.66 25.42 37.90
N GLY A 878 15.11 25.43 36.68
CA GLY A 878 13.90 24.67 36.34
C GLY A 878 12.61 25.26 36.88
N ASN A 879 12.61 26.48 37.42
CA ASN A 879 11.40 27.13 37.91
C ASN A 879 10.45 27.47 36.76
N GLN A 880 9.18 27.12 36.89
CA GLN A 880 8.16 27.45 35.89
C GLN A 880 7.92 28.96 35.85
N ILE A 881 8.15 29.56 34.69
CA ILE A 881 7.96 31.00 34.46
C ILE A 881 6.51 31.26 34.05
N TRP A 882 6.02 30.51 33.07
CA TRP A 882 4.64 30.61 32.61
C TRP A 882 4.15 29.29 32.04
N LYS A 883 2.82 29.15 31.99
CA LYS A 883 2.11 28.01 31.41
C LYS A 883 0.90 28.52 30.63
N MET A 884 0.64 27.92 29.47
CA MET A 884 -0.54 28.17 28.64
C MET A 884 -0.99 26.88 27.95
N ASP A 885 -2.16 26.91 27.33
CA ASP A 885 -2.78 25.77 26.67
C ASP A 885 -3.46 26.24 25.39
N ILE A 886 -3.11 25.61 24.27
CA ILE A 886 -3.65 25.95 22.95
C ILE A 886 -4.84 25.08 22.53
N LYS A 887 -5.22 24.10 23.36
CA LYS A 887 -6.33 23.15 23.13
C LYS A 887 -6.23 22.45 21.77
N GLY A 888 -5.10 21.80 21.50
CA GLY A 888 -4.86 21.09 20.25
C GLY A 888 -3.61 20.24 20.30
N ASN A 889 -3.64 19.06 19.67
CA ASN A 889 -2.54 18.11 19.78
C ASN A 889 -1.29 18.54 19.01
N VAL A 890 -0.12 18.42 19.64
CA VAL A 890 1.17 18.87 19.09
C VAL A 890 2.15 17.70 18.95
N PHE A 891 2.62 17.47 17.72
CA PHE A 891 3.68 16.51 17.40
C PHE A 891 4.86 17.15 16.67
N ALA A 892 4.61 18.25 15.97
CA ALA A 892 5.65 19.05 15.34
C ALA A 892 6.62 19.60 16.40
N HIS A 893 7.88 19.80 16.02
CA HIS A 893 8.83 20.49 16.90
C HIS A 893 8.43 21.97 17.06
N LEU A 894 8.72 22.52 18.23
CA LEU A 894 8.62 23.97 18.43
C LEU A 894 9.70 24.69 17.61
N VAL A 895 9.34 25.83 17.03
CA VAL A 895 10.27 26.67 16.26
C VAL A 895 10.31 28.08 16.86
N ILE A 896 11.52 28.58 17.11
CA ILE A 896 11.75 29.98 17.49
C ILE A 896 12.30 30.72 16.28
N GLN A 897 11.55 31.68 15.79
CA GLN A 897 12.01 32.64 14.78
C GLN A 897 12.45 33.93 15.49
N LYS A 898 13.71 34.32 15.32
CA LYS A 898 14.24 35.57 15.89
C LYS A 898 14.04 36.71 14.91
N ASN A 899 13.28 37.73 15.29
CA ASN A 899 13.14 38.94 14.46
C ASN A 899 14.35 39.86 14.69
N ARG A 900 15.20 39.99 13.66
CA ARG A 900 16.42 40.80 13.72
C ARG A 900 16.15 42.30 13.84
N ALA A 901 14.98 42.78 13.41
CA ALA A 901 14.63 44.20 13.41
C ALA A 901 14.06 44.67 14.76
N THR A 902 13.28 43.83 15.44
CA THR A 902 12.57 44.19 16.68
C THR A 902 13.15 43.55 17.94
N ALA A 903 14.18 42.72 17.81
CA ALA A 903 14.75 41.90 18.89
C ALA A 903 13.74 41.02 19.64
N THR A 904 12.57 40.77 19.05
CA THR A 904 11.53 39.88 19.60
C THR A 904 11.62 38.50 18.97
N GLU A 905 11.14 37.49 19.68
CA GLU A 905 11.08 36.11 19.20
C GLU A 905 9.63 35.73 18.88
N ASN A 906 9.42 34.96 17.80
CA ASN A 906 8.15 34.34 17.51
C ASN A 906 8.26 32.84 17.79
N LEU A 907 7.39 32.34 18.67
CA LEU A 907 7.19 30.91 18.88
C LEU A 907 6.14 30.40 17.91
N VAL A 908 6.52 29.44 17.07
CA VAL A 908 5.64 28.87 16.06
C VAL A 908 5.39 27.40 16.36
N LEU A 909 4.11 27.05 16.25
CA LEU A 909 3.55 25.78 16.69
C LEU A 909 2.53 25.29 15.67
N ALA A 910 2.76 24.11 15.12
CA ALA A 910 1.79 23.43 14.26
C ALA A 910 1.02 22.38 15.08
N SER A 911 -0.28 22.33 14.88
CA SER A 911 -1.20 21.49 15.64
C SER A 911 -2.07 20.64 14.72
N ARG A 912 -2.49 19.49 15.24
CA ARG A 912 -3.38 18.56 14.55
C ARG A 912 -4.80 19.05 14.41
N ASN A 913 -5.19 20.06 15.18
CA ASN A 913 -6.46 20.77 15.02
C ASN A 913 -6.49 21.69 13.80
N GLN A 914 -5.68 21.37 12.77
CA GLN A 914 -5.61 22.08 11.48
C GLN A 914 -5.12 23.52 11.59
N ASN A 915 -4.47 23.89 12.69
CA ASN A 915 -4.01 25.26 12.93
C ASN A 915 -2.50 25.36 13.11
N LEU A 916 -1.94 26.44 12.55
CA LEU A 916 -0.62 26.97 12.85
C LEU A 916 -0.76 28.20 13.73
N TYR A 917 -0.09 28.20 14.88
CA TYR A 917 -0.08 29.30 15.83
C TYR A 917 1.27 30.02 15.80
N ILE A 918 1.23 31.34 15.77
CA ILE A 918 2.42 32.20 15.89
C ILE A 918 2.20 33.09 17.11
N PHE A 919 3.01 32.88 18.13
CA PHE A 919 3.01 33.67 19.35
C PHE A 919 4.22 34.60 19.39
N ARG A 920 3.99 35.86 19.73
CA ARG A 920 5.07 36.82 19.96
C ARG A 920 5.56 36.72 21.40
N ILE A 921 6.86 36.56 21.57
CA ILE A 921 7.57 36.60 22.85
C ILE A 921 8.29 37.96 22.93
N GLU A 922 7.83 38.79 23.86
CA GLU A 922 8.40 40.12 24.13
C GLU A 922 9.46 40.06 25.25
N SER A 923 9.29 39.15 26.22
CA SER A 923 10.23 38.88 27.30
C SER A 923 10.18 37.41 27.68
N HIS A 924 11.31 36.87 28.15
CA HIS A 924 11.40 35.53 28.73
C HIS A 924 10.46 35.29 29.93
N THR A 925 10.05 36.35 30.65
CA THR A 925 9.21 36.27 31.86
C THR A 925 7.71 36.30 31.59
N GLU A 926 7.29 36.76 30.42
CA GLU A 926 5.87 37.00 30.12
C GLU A 926 5.30 35.90 29.24
N ARG A 927 3.99 35.68 29.36
CA ARG A 927 3.27 34.75 28.49
C ARG A 927 3.32 35.25 27.04
N PRO A 928 3.69 34.40 26.08
CA PRO A 928 3.59 34.71 24.67
C PRO A 928 2.19 35.20 24.27
N LYS A 929 2.12 36.26 23.46
CA LYS A 929 0.85 36.79 22.95
C LYS A 929 0.55 36.16 21.59
N LEU A 930 -0.65 35.59 21.42
CA LEU A 930 -1.06 35.05 20.12
C LEU A 930 -1.10 36.19 19.10
N GLN A 931 -0.22 36.11 18.10
CA GLN A 931 -0.15 37.12 17.04
C GLN A 931 -1.01 36.69 15.85
N LYS A 932 -0.92 35.43 15.45
CA LYS A 932 -1.61 34.88 14.27
C LYS A 932 -2.02 33.43 14.52
N LYS A 933 -3.19 33.07 13.99
CA LYS A 933 -3.69 31.69 13.87
C LYS A 933 -4.07 31.47 12.41
N ILE A 934 -3.47 30.50 11.77
CA ILE A 934 -3.70 30.17 10.35
C ILE A 934 -4.31 28.77 10.29
N GLU A 935 -5.47 28.65 9.65
CA GLU A 935 -6.23 27.42 9.51
C GLU A 935 -5.95 26.74 8.16
N PHE A 936 -5.97 25.42 8.14
CA PHE A 936 -5.63 24.58 7.00
C PHE A 936 -6.72 23.53 6.75
N SER A 937 -6.74 22.94 5.55
CA SER A 937 -7.69 21.89 5.12
C SER A 937 -7.44 20.51 5.75
N SER A 938 -6.33 20.34 6.45
CA SER A 938 -5.88 19.05 6.98
C SER A 938 -4.96 19.25 8.19
N PRO A 939 -4.95 18.30 9.15
CA PRO A 939 -4.05 18.33 10.30
C PRO A 939 -2.57 18.48 9.92
N ILE A 940 -1.79 19.11 10.81
CA ILE A 940 -0.35 19.36 10.60
C ILE A 940 0.44 18.63 11.69
N ILE A 941 1.39 17.79 11.27
CA ILE A 941 2.34 17.09 12.16
C ILE A 941 3.79 17.36 11.78
N ALA A 942 4.03 17.73 10.52
CA ALA A 942 5.31 18.18 10.03
C ALA A 942 5.68 19.52 10.67
N THR A 943 6.95 19.69 11.02
CA THR A 943 7.44 20.97 11.55
C THR A 943 7.50 21.99 10.40
N PRO A 944 6.83 23.15 10.52
CA PRO A 944 6.84 24.16 9.46
C PRO A 944 8.24 24.74 9.29
N TRP A 945 8.61 25.09 8.06
CA TRP A 945 9.79 25.89 7.79
C TRP A 945 9.44 27.37 7.82
N ILE A 946 10.30 28.18 8.44
CA ILE A 946 10.04 29.60 8.66
C ILE A 946 11.28 30.37 8.25
N ASP A 947 11.08 31.32 7.35
CA ASP A 947 12.05 32.35 6.98
C ASP A 947 11.45 33.73 7.28
N ASP A 948 12.24 34.79 7.14
CA ASP A 948 11.81 36.17 7.40
C ASP A 948 10.60 36.57 6.54
N ASN A 949 10.52 36.06 5.30
CA ASN A 949 9.51 36.47 4.30
C ASN A 949 8.42 35.43 4.01
N PHE A 950 8.61 34.16 4.35
CA PHE A 950 7.66 33.09 4.00
C PHE A 950 7.68 31.93 4.98
N LEU A 951 6.60 31.15 4.95
CA LEU A 951 6.38 29.93 5.70
C LEU A 951 6.13 28.79 4.70
N ALA A 952 6.74 27.62 4.92
CA ALA A 952 6.40 26.40 4.20
C ALA A 952 5.80 25.38 5.16
N VAL A 953 4.56 24.96 4.87
CA VAL A 953 3.77 24.08 5.74
C VAL A 953 3.32 22.87 4.94
N ALA A 954 3.56 21.67 5.46
CA ALA A 954 3.10 20.41 4.87
C ALA A 954 2.00 19.78 5.74
N THR A 955 0.87 19.43 5.15
CA THR A 955 -0.27 18.77 5.85
C THR A 955 -0.19 17.25 5.72
N ILE A 956 -0.90 16.52 6.59
CA ILE A 956 -0.93 15.05 6.54
C ILE A 956 -1.44 14.54 5.19
N LYS A 957 -2.43 15.21 4.57
CA LYS A 957 -2.99 14.81 3.26
C LYS A 957 -2.07 15.12 2.07
N GLY A 958 -0.83 15.54 2.30
CA GLY A 958 0.15 15.77 1.24
C GLY A 958 0.00 17.13 0.55
N GLU A 959 -0.59 18.14 1.18
CA GLU A 959 -0.52 19.51 0.67
C GLU A 959 0.71 20.23 1.24
N LEU A 960 1.61 20.72 0.37
CA LEU A 960 2.65 21.70 0.72
C LEU A 960 2.16 23.10 0.34
N ILE A 961 2.17 24.01 1.31
CA ILE A 961 1.58 25.35 1.20
C ILE A 961 2.66 26.37 1.54
N ILE A 962 2.87 27.34 0.64
CA ILE A 962 3.79 28.45 0.83
C ILE A 962 2.99 29.70 1.13
N ILE A 963 3.31 30.34 2.26
CA ILE A 963 2.57 31.49 2.77
C ILE A 963 3.53 32.65 2.94
N ASN A 964 3.12 33.85 2.56
CA ASN A 964 3.87 35.05 2.86
C ASN A 964 3.78 35.38 4.37
N SER A 965 4.92 35.49 5.05
CA SER A 965 4.97 35.68 6.51
C SER A 965 4.41 37.04 6.98
N VAL A 966 4.40 38.04 6.09
CA VAL A 966 3.96 39.41 6.37
C VAL A 966 2.45 39.49 6.34
N ASN A 967 1.84 39.16 5.19
CA ASN A 967 0.40 39.34 4.95
C ASN A 967 -0.45 38.06 5.10
N ASN A 968 0.18 36.90 5.34
CA ASN A 968 -0.47 35.58 5.50
C ASN A 968 -1.23 35.07 4.27
N HIS A 969 -1.04 35.66 3.11
CA HIS A 969 -1.63 35.12 1.89
C HIS A 969 -0.88 33.86 1.46
N ILE A 970 -1.67 32.83 1.12
CA ILE A 970 -1.16 31.64 0.44
C ILE A 970 -0.65 32.10 -0.93
N LEU A 971 0.65 31.92 -1.15
CA LEU A 971 1.31 32.26 -2.41
C LEU A 971 1.09 31.15 -3.44
N THR A 972 1.27 29.90 -3.04
CA THR A 972 1.13 28.74 -3.92
C THR A 972 0.98 27.45 -3.10
N LYS A 973 0.54 26.38 -3.76
CA LYS A 973 0.36 25.04 -3.19
C LYS A 973 0.92 23.98 -4.12
N TYR A 974 1.33 22.85 -3.54
CA TYR A 974 1.72 21.63 -4.26
C TYR A 974 1.09 20.42 -3.58
N GLN A 975 0.54 19.48 -4.36
CA GLN A 975 -0.12 18.28 -3.87
C GLN A 975 0.75 17.06 -4.20
N PHE A 976 1.11 16.29 -3.18
CA PHE A 976 1.77 14.99 -3.31
C PHE A 976 0.73 13.87 -3.51
N GLU A 977 1.19 12.72 -4.04
CA GLU A 977 0.33 11.55 -4.31
C GLU A 977 -0.10 10.81 -3.03
N ASN A 978 0.59 11.04 -1.91
CA ASN A 978 0.36 10.35 -0.65
C ASN A 978 0.63 11.26 0.56
N GLU A 979 0.47 10.71 1.77
CA GLU A 979 0.64 11.45 3.01
C GLU A 979 2.06 11.98 3.24
N VAL A 980 2.17 13.10 3.97
CA VAL A 980 3.46 13.73 4.28
C VAL A 980 3.63 13.89 5.79
N TYR A 981 4.66 13.22 6.33
CA TYR A 981 5.07 13.26 7.74
C TYR A 981 6.42 13.96 7.91
N SER A 982 7.27 13.93 6.88
CA SER A 982 8.54 14.65 6.84
C SER A 982 8.31 16.17 6.85
N SER A 983 9.17 16.88 7.59
CA SER A 983 9.14 18.36 7.63
C SER A 983 9.83 18.97 6.40
N PRO A 984 9.25 19.99 5.76
CA PRO A 984 9.92 20.71 4.67
C PRO A 984 11.18 21.40 5.19
N VAL A 985 12.25 21.39 4.40
CA VAL A 985 13.47 22.16 4.65
C VAL A 985 13.77 23.03 3.44
N VAL A 986 13.92 24.33 3.66
CA VAL A 986 14.08 25.31 2.58
C VAL A 986 15.49 25.89 2.54
N HIS A 987 16.06 25.91 1.35
CA HIS A 987 17.32 26.58 1.06
C HIS A 987 17.20 27.34 -0.27
N GLU A 988 17.38 28.65 -0.21
CA GLU A 988 17.04 29.55 -1.33
C GLU A 988 15.65 29.24 -1.88
N ASN A 989 15.48 29.05 -3.18
CA ASN A 989 14.20 28.72 -3.82
C ASN A 989 13.92 27.20 -3.91
N LEU A 990 14.67 26.37 -3.18
CA LEU A 990 14.53 24.92 -3.16
C LEU A 990 13.89 24.44 -1.86
N ILE A 991 12.93 23.52 -1.97
CA ILE A 991 12.28 22.85 -0.85
C ILE A 991 12.57 21.36 -0.93
N THR A 992 13.20 20.81 0.11
CA THR A 992 13.45 19.37 0.22
C THR A 992 12.50 18.74 1.22
N ILE A 993 11.82 17.66 0.85
CA ILE A 993 10.80 17.00 1.70
C ILE A 993 10.59 15.52 1.31
N GLY A 994 10.41 14.64 2.30
CA GLY A 994 10.02 13.25 2.08
C GLY A 994 8.50 13.03 2.01
N CYS A 995 8.06 11.98 1.31
CA CYS A 995 6.67 11.58 1.21
C CYS A 995 6.50 10.06 1.41
N ARG A 996 5.29 9.64 1.80
CA ARG A 996 4.92 8.22 1.93
C ARG A 996 4.64 7.50 0.62
N ASP A 997 4.75 8.19 -0.51
CA ASP A 997 4.83 7.60 -1.86
C ASP A 997 6.21 6.99 -2.17
N ASN A 998 7.08 6.92 -1.16
CA ASN A 998 8.46 6.43 -1.16
C ASN A 998 9.50 7.42 -1.69
N ASN A 999 9.15 8.66 -1.99
CA ASN A 999 10.09 9.61 -2.59
C ASN A 999 10.62 10.68 -1.62
N LEU A 1000 11.88 11.06 -1.82
CA LEU A 1000 12.42 12.37 -1.46
C LEU A 1000 12.20 13.33 -2.64
N TYR A 1001 11.56 14.46 -2.40
CA TYR A 1001 11.36 15.52 -3.38
C TYR A 1001 12.31 16.69 -3.15
N ILE A 1002 12.90 17.18 -4.23
CA ILE A 1002 13.53 18.50 -4.34
C ILE A 1002 12.65 19.34 -5.26
N LEU A 1003 11.96 20.30 -4.67
CA LEU A 1003 11.03 21.19 -5.36
C LEU A 1003 11.71 22.53 -5.63
N LEU A 1004 11.45 23.10 -6.80
CA LEU A 1004 11.87 24.44 -7.20
C LEU A 1004 10.66 25.36 -7.20
N CYS A 1005 10.78 26.46 -6.48
CA CYS A 1005 9.79 27.52 -6.46
C CYS A 1005 10.21 28.66 -7.38
N LYS A 1006 9.29 29.08 -8.25
CA LYS A 1006 9.53 30.10 -9.29
C LYS A 1006 8.68 31.34 -9.07
#